data_AF-A0A1C0VNU0-F1
#
_entry.id   AF-A0A1C0VNU0-F1
#
_cell.length_a   1.000
_cell.length_b   1.000
_cell.length_c   1.000
_cell.angle_alpha   90.00
_cell.angle_beta   90.00
_cell.angle_gamma   90.00
#
_symmetry.space_group_name_H-M   'P 1'
#
loop_
_entity.id
_entity.type
_entity.pdbx_description
1 polymer ?
#
loop_
_entity_poly.entity_id
_entity_poly.type
_entity_poly.pdbx_seq_one_letter_code
_entity_poly.pdbx_strand_id
1 'polypeptide(L)'
;MSLAFLPNSAVLSKLDIKDILLFLYKLSKLGKNAEQYTEYNYNYNYVPPLAMTGAVPLPLIKLGIPVQELPNLKWVVIVAAKITTLLVNEALSNFFANSLDNSLAYGIEGERPSLELTKKLQTLVEIDKEIQESDSKHELEKLALKLALTTREIITELKSNDLGNVSFDVNETSEVAQELAEIDQEWELYEAEQKATNVDFSSSVIEDAIADLLSGAVKQVILANADLLKFDDDEALPGDVNFSPEASAAQRTLKDYNKLFSIIPLPQISQNFQEDLTFAYMRVAGPNPLMLQQVKAGDKILEISDALYQEITKTSDSLAAAISEGRLYQADYAALKDMQSGNFPQEQKYIYAPVALFVVPPLNNLFRPLIPIAIQCQSGSPVFTPLSGENWLVAKSVVQMADVNYHELVSHLGRTHLFIEPFAIATRRQLPKNHPLRILLEPHLEGTILINYGAHQKLIADQGGVDKLLASTIESDRQMAIKGAQDYLYNFNAAMFPNILVSRGVDNVNQLPEYPYRDDGQLIWQAVSQWVSTYLSIQYPNAQQIIADVNLQNWAKELVSQQGGRLQNFGEDVSGTIKTLDYLIQVATTVIFTASAQHAAVNFPQGNLMTYTPAFPLAGYSSAPTVDQQSDLMNFLPPLSQAKDQLKLTYLLGSVYYTRLGQYSNSYFHSQPQIKAALFTFQTELKDIEAEINRRNRLNSARIMPYEFLLPSRIPQSINI
;
A
#
# COMPACT_ATOMS: atom_id res chain seq x y z
N MET A 1 -17.06 -31.17 24.09
CA MET A 1 -15.66 -30.89 23.70
C MET A 1 -15.75 -29.98 22.48
N SER A 2 -15.79 -28.65 22.58
CA SER A 2 -15.24 -27.69 23.57
C SER A 2 -13.72 -27.71 23.66
N LEU A 3 -13.14 -26.49 23.65
CA LEU A 3 -11.71 -26.11 23.56
C LEU A 3 -11.14 -26.32 22.15
N ALA A 4 -10.93 -25.31 21.29
CA ALA A 4 -10.37 -23.95 21.45
C ALA A 4 -8.85 -23.96 21.71
N PHE A 5 -8.06 -23.75 20.64
CA PHE A 5 -6.64 -23.39 20.72
C PHE A 5 -6.25 -22.47 19.55
N LEU A 6 -6.22 -21.18 19.90
CA LEU A 6 -5.48 -20.02 19.38
C LEU A 6 -6.38 -18.77 19.19
N PRO A 7 -5.88 -17.55 19.44
CA PRO A 7 -6.74 -16.40 19.76
C PRO A 7 -7.34 -15.69 18.54
N ASN A 8 -8.58 -15.20 18.69
CA ASN A 8 -9.20 -14.24 17.78
C ASN A 8 -8.91 -12.79 18.25
N SER A 9 -7.76 -12.20 17.85
CA SER A 9 -7.26 -10.85 18.25
C SER A 9 -5.94 -10.48 17.50
N ALA A 10 -5.60 -9.23 17.09
CA ALA A 10 -6.32 -7.94 17.04
C ALA A 10 -5.89 -7.16 15.74
N VAL A 11 -5.85 -5.82 15.65
CA VAL A 11 -5.11 -5.15 14.54
C VAL A 11 -3.64 -5.21 14.90
N LEU A 12 -2.74 -5.61 13.97
CA LEU A 12 -1.27 -5.63 14.13
C LEU A 12 -0.81 -5.64 15.60
N SER A 13 -1.36 -6.61 16.34
CA SER A 13 -1.25 -6.64 17.78
C SER A 13 0.14 -7.11 18.15
N LYS A 14 0.53 -7.05 19.43
CA LYS A 14 1.78 -7.69 19.86
C LYS A 14 1.82 -9.17 19.45
N LEU A 15 0.67 -9.84 19.46
CA LEU A 15 0.51 -11.21 18.97
C LEU A 15 0.62 -11.33 17.44
N ASP A 16 0.01 -10.44 16.66
CA ASP A 16 0.15 -10.48 15.19
C ASP A 16 1.56 -10.11 14.73
N ILE A 17 2.23 -9.18 15.41
CA ILE A 17 3.62 -8.82 15.13
C ILE A 17 4.54 -10.00 15.49
N LYS A 18 4.30 -10.69 16.62
CA LYS A 18 4.96 -11.95 16.97
C LYS A 18 4.77 -13.00 15.85
N ASP A 19 3.53 -13.25 15.42
CA ASP A 19 3.22 -14.17 14.32
C ASP A 19 3.98 -13.82 13.03
N ILE A 20 3.98 -12.54 12.64
CA ILE A 20 4.68 -12.05 11.44
C ILE A 20 6.19 -12.24 11.59
N LEU A 21 6.78 -11.96 12.75
CA LEU A 21 8.20 -12.18 13.01
C LEU A 21 8.58 -13.67 12.91
N LEU A 22 7.80 -14.57 13.52
CA LEU A 22 8.01 -16.02 13.39
C LEU A 22 7.86 -16.49 11.94
N PHE A 23 6.90 -15.93 11.21
CA PHE A 23 6.70 -16.19 9.79
C PHE A 23 7.90 -15.74 8.94
N LEU A 24 8.43 -14.55 9.19
CA LEU A 24 9.67 -14.04 8.56
C LEU A 24 10.87 -14.95 8.85
N TYR A 25 10.98 -15.54 10.04
CA TYR A 25 12.02 -16.54 10.33
C TYR A 25 11.87 -17.78 9.45
N LYS A 26 10.65 -18.34 9.38
CA LYS A 26 10.38 -19.52 8.56
C LYS A 26 10.67 -19.26 7.08
N LEU A 27 10.31 -18.08 6.56
CA LEU A 27 10.67 -17.65 5.21
C LEU A 27 12.19 -17.58 5.01
N SER A 28 12.95 -17.08 5.99
CA SER A 28 14.41 -17.01 5.89
C SER A 28 15.07 -18.38 5.71
N LYS A 29 14.52 -19.42 6.35
CA LYS A 29 14.98 -20.81 6.23
C LYS A 29 14.64 -21.45 4.87
N LEU A 30 13.45 -21.17 4.32
CA LEU A 30 12.99 -21.75 3.04
C LEU A 30 13.84 -21.35 1.82
N GLY A 31 14.57 -20.23 1.89
CA GLY A 31 15.41 -19.71 0.80
C GLY A 31 16.57 -20.62 0.33
N LYS A 32 16.67 -21.84 0.87
CA LYS A 32 17.71 -22.84 0.60
C LYS A 32 17.35 -23.90 -0.46
N ASN A 33 16.08 -24.32 -0.59
CA ASN A 33 15.72 -25.59 -1.28
C ASN A 33 14.44 -25.52 -2.14
N ALA A 34 14.24 -24.43 -2.88
CA ALA A 34 12.96 -24.08 -3.53
C ALA A 34 12.65 -24.75 -4.89
N GLU A 35 13.18 -25.95 -5.20
CA GLU A 35 13.06 -26.51 -6.57
C GLU A 35 11.90 -27.50 -6.81
N GLN A 36 11.26 -28.08 -5.78
CA GLN A 36 10.43 -29.29 -5.97
C GLN A 36 8.89 -29.16 -5.87
N TYR A 37 8.31 -27.96 -5.72
CA TYR A 37 6.85 -27.77 -5.62
C TYR A 37 6.34 -26.75 -6.65
N THR A 38 5.48 -27.14 -7.60
CA THR A 38 5.22 -26.34 -8.83
C THR A 38 3.76 -26.14 -9.24
N GLU A 39 2.76 -26.61 -8.48
CA GLU A 39 1.35 -26.51 -8.88
C GLU A 39 0.68 -25.18 -8.52
N TYR A 40 0.41 -24.37 -9.55
CA TYR A 40 -0.41 -23.16 -9.48
C TYR A 40 -1.89 -23.50 -9.74
N ASN A 41 -2.73 -23.40 -8.72
CA ASN A 41 -4.16 -23.72 -8.76
C ASN A 41 -5.02 -22.50 -8.42
N TYR A 42 -6.25 -22.42 -8.95
CA TYR A 42 -7.26 -21.39 -8.59
C TYR A 42 -8.05 -21.79 -7.33
N ASN A 43 -8.60 -20.83 -6.57
CA ASN A 43 -9.38 -21.07 -5.33
C ASN A 43 -10.58 -20.12 -5.23
N TYR A 44 -11.71 -20.61 -5.71
CA TYR A 44 -12.95 -19.85 -5.82
C TYR A 44 -13.67 -19.56 -4.50
N ASN A 45 -13.15 -19.99 -3.35
CA ASN A 45 -13.81 -19.84 -2.04
C ASN A 45 -13.42 -18.56 -1.30
N TYR A 46 -12.36 -17.88 -1.73
CA TYR A 46 -11.66 -16.86 -0.94
C TYR A 46 -12.36 -15.48 -1.06
N VAL A 47 -12.74 -15.05 -2.27
CA VAL A 47 -13.42 -13.77 -2.59
C VAL A 47 -14.23 -14.00 -3.90
N PRO A 48 -15.39 -14.69 -3.88
CA PRO A 48 -16.10 -15.07 -5.11
C PRO A 48 -16.71 -13.84 -5.82
N PRO A 49 -16.52 -13.64 -7.14
CA PRO A 49 -16.06 -14.60 -8.13
C PRO A 49 -14.57 -14.49 -8.52
N LEU A 50 -13.78 -13.69 -7.80
CA LEU A 50 -12.38 -13.40 -8.09
C LEU A 50 -11.48 -13.77 -6.90
N ALA A 51 -11.13 -15.05 -6.84
CA ALA A 51 -10.11 -15.53 -5.93
C ALA A 51 -9.37 -16.77 -6.42
N MET A 52 -8.10 -16.78 -6.04
CA MET A 52 -7.00 -17.62 -6.48
C MET A 52 -6.02 -17.55 -5.26
N THR A 53 -5.41 -18.60 -4.70
CA THR A 53 -4.98 -19.90 -5.21
C THR A 53 -5.37 -21.10 -4.34
N GLY A 54 -5.44 -22.29 -4.94
CA GLY A 54 -5.80 -23.57 -4.31
C GLY A 54 -4.64 -24.56 -4.24
N ALA A 55 -3.42 -24.07 -3.98
CA ALA A 55 -2.23 -24.92 -3.94
C ALA A 55 -2.17 -25.73 -2.63
N VAL A 56 -1.52 -26.89 -2.69
CA VAL A 56 -1.29 -27.74 -1.50
C VAL A 56 -0.42 -26.98 -0.50
N PRO A 57 -0.74 -26.96 0.81
CA PRO A 57 0.08 -26.29 1.81
C PRO A 57 1.54 -26.75 1.80
N LEU A 58 2.48 -25.80 1.74
CA LEU A 58 3.91 -26.06 1.86
C LEU A 58 4.23 -26.75 3.19
N PRO A 59 5.16 -27.72 3.21
CA PRO A 59 5.71 -28.26 4.44
C PRO A 59 6.22 -27.15 5.38
N LEU A 60 6.10 -27.38 6.70
CA LEU A 60 6.52 -26.49 7.81
C LEU A 60 5.81 -25.13 7.92
N ILE A 61 5.72 -24.33 6.86
CA ILE A 61 5.04 -23.02 6.92
C ILE A 61 3.51 -23.16 6.74
N LYS A 62 3.03 -24.27 6.17
CA LYS A 62 1.59 -24.54 5.93
C LYS A 62 0.90 -23.48 5.04
N LEU A 63 1.67 -22.74 4.23
CA LEU A 63 1.15 -21.79 3.24
C LEU A 63 0.58 -22.51 2.01
N GLY A 64 -0.66 -22.22 1.62
CA GLY A 64 -1.26 -22.72 0.38
C GLY A 64 -0.79 -22.00 -0.90
N ILE A 65 0.52 -21.75 -1.06
CA ILE A 65 1.13 -21.10 -2.23
C ILE A 65 2.34 -21.87 -2.76
N PRO A 66 2.68 -21.78 -4.07
CA PRO A 66 3.89 -22.40 -4.63
C PRO A 66 5.19 -21.81 -4.08
N VAL A 67 6.24 -22.63 -3.99
CA VAL A 67 7.52 -22.25 -3.37
C VAL A 67 8.26 -21.14 -4.15
N GLN A 68 7.95 -20.93 -5.44
CA GLN A 68 8.54 -19.84 -6.25
C GLN A 68 7.88 -18.47 -6.01
N GLU A 69 6.79 -18.42 -5.25
CA GLU A 69 6.17 -17.15 -4.82
C GLU A 69 6.77 -16.61 -3.51
N LEU A 70 7.65 -17.37 -2.87
CA LEU A 70 8.29 -16.97 -1.62
C LEU A 70 9.25 -15.81 -1.87
N PRO A 71 9.31 -14.83 -0.96
CA PRO A 71 10.12 -13.65 -1.14
C PRO A 71 11.58 -13.99 -0.81
N ASN A 72 12.53 -13.27 -1.41
CA ASN A 72 13.93 -13.48 -1.08
C ASN A 72 14.31 -12.85 0.28
N LEU A 73 15.53 -13.15 0.74
CA LEU A 73 16.04 -12.67 2.02
C LEU A 73 16.15 -11.13 2.12
N LYS A 74 16.29 -10.39 1.01
CA LYS A 74 16.28 -8.91 1.03
C LYS A 74 14.91 -8.39 1.45
N TRP A 75 13.82 -8.93 0.90
CA TRP A 75 12.46 -8.59 1.31
C TRP A 75 12.24 -8.90 2.80
N VAL A 76 12.65 -10.09 3.27
CA VAL A 76 12.51 -10.49 4.69
C VAL A 76 13.22 -9.50 5.61
N VAL A 77 14.44 -9.08 5.28
CA VAL A 77 15.22 -8.11 6.05
C VAL A 77 14.58 -6.71 6.03
N ILE A 78 14.06 -6.26 4.88
CA ILE A 78 13.33 -4.98 4.77
C ILE A 78 12.09 -4.98 5.68
N VAL A 79 11.24 -6.01 5.59
CA VAL A 79 10.01 -6.08 6.41
C VAL A 79 10.35 -6.14 7.90
N ALA A 80 11.36 -6.92 8.29
CA ALA A 80 11.83 -6.97 9.67
C ALA A 80 12.32 -5.60 10.18
N ALA A 81 13.03 -4.82 9.36
CA ALA A 81 13.48 -3.47 9.70
C ALA A 81 12.33 -2.46 9.85
N LYS A 82 11.27 -2.57 9.03
CA LYS A 82 10.05 -1.75 9.20
C LYS A 82 9.29 -2.11 10.47
N ILE A 83 9.21 -3.39 10.83
CA ILE A 83 8.65 -3.83 12.12
C ILE A 83 9.49 -3.30 13.29
N THR A 84 10.83 -3.37 13.22
CA THR A 84 11.70 -2.75 14.23
C THR A 84 11.41 -1.25 14.39
N THR A 85 11.26 -0.52 13.28
CA THR A 85 10.97 0.92 13.32
C THR A 85 9.62 1.21 13.96
N LEU A 86 8.58 0.41 13.67
CA LEU A 86 7.26 0.50 14.31
C LEU A 86 7.33 0.28 15.82
N LEU A 87 8.00 -0.79 16.26
CA LEU A 87 8.11 -1.13 17.67
C LEU A 87 8.95 -0.10 18.45
N VAL A 88 10.03 0.42 17.85
CA VAL A 88 10.82 1.52 18.46
C VAL A 88 9.99 2.80 18.54
N ASN A 89 9.18 3.10 17.51
CA ASN A 89 8.26 4.24 17.55
C ASN A 89 7.24 4.13 18.67
N GLU A 90 6.65 2.95 18.85
CA GLU A 90 5.67 2.65 19.90
C GLU A 90 6.30 2.78 21.29
N ALA A 91 7.44 2.12 21.54
CA ALA A 91 8.16 2.18 22.82
C ALA A 91 8.57 3.61 23.20
N LEU A 92 9.09 4.41 22.25
CA LEU A 92 9.40 5.82 22.50
C LEU A 92 8.16 6.65 22.83
N SER A 93 7.05 6.42 22.11
CA SER A 93 5.81 7.19 22.30
C SER A 93 5.19 6.90 23.67
N ASN A 94 5.30 5.66 24.16
CA ASN A 94 4.88 5.27 25.51
C ASN A 94 5.83 5.83 26.59
N PHE A 95 7.15 5.67 26.42
CA PHE A 95 8.17 6.19 27.34
C PHE A 95 8.04 7.70 27.59
N PHE A 96 7.95 8.52 26.53
CA PHE A 96 7.77 9.97 26.66
C PHE A 96 6.36 10.41 27.10
N ALA A 97 5.35 9.53 27.03
CA ALA A 97 4.04 9.80 27.61
C ALA A 97 4.03 9.59 29.14
N ASN A 98 4.89 8.69 29.63
CA ASN A 98 5.04 8.39 31.07
C ASN A 98 5.90 9.41 31.82
N SER A 99 6.83 10.10 31.13
CA SER A 99 7.61 11.22 31.69
C SER A 99 6.75 12.50 31.84
N LEU A 100 6.09 12.65 32.98
CA LEU A 100 5.17 13.75 33.29
C LEU A 100 5.84 15.13 33.37
N ASP A 101 5.76 15.92 32.29
CA ASP A 101 5.22 17.30 32.40
C ASP A 101 4.36 17.66 31.17
N ASN A 102 3.27 18.38 31.41
CA ASN A 102 2.07 18.34 30.58
C ASN A 102 2.04 19.44 29.50
N SER A 103 3.12 19.55 28.73
CA SER A 103 3.22 20.40 27.56
C SER A 103 4.10 19.73 26.48
N LEU A 104 4.50 20.46 25.43
CA LEU A 104 5.56 20.05 24.48
C LEU A 104 5.12 19.06 23.39
N ALA A 105 4.56 19.63 22.31
CA ALA A 105 4.69 19.01 20.99
C ALA A 105 6.12 19.21 20.46
N TYR A 106 6.55 18.42 19.48
CA TYR A 106 7.84 18.63 18.79
C TYR A 106 7.93 20.05 18.19
N GLY A 107 8.61 20.93 18.92
CA GLY A 107 8.59 22.37 18.68
C GLY A 107 8.84 23.17 19.96
N ILE A 108 10.11 23.19 20.40
CA ILE A 108 10.68 24.00 21.50
C ILE A 108 10.50 23.41 22.93
N GLU A 109 11.65 22.98 23.51
CA GLU A 109 11.96 22.82 24.95
C GLU A 109 11.25 21.77 25.82
N GLY A 110 11.23 20.50 25.37
CA GLY A 110 11.01 19.34 26.25
C GLY A 110 12.27 18.55 26.56
N GLU A 111 12.21 17.64 27.54
CA GLU A 111 13.30 16.69 27.81
C GLU A 111 13.61 15.90 26.53
N ARG A 112 14.78 16.17 25.98
CA ARG A 112 15.22 15.52 24.74
C ARG A 112 15.64 14.09 25.06
N PRO A 113 15.46 13.15 24.12
CA PRO A 113 16.14 11.86 24.19
C PRO A 113 17.63 12.10 24.52
N SER A 114 18.24 11.22 25.32
CA SER A 114 19.67 11.34 25.64
C SER A 114 20.49 11.49 24.35
N LEU A 115 21.66 12.15 24.42
CA LEU A 115 22.50 12.31 23.22
C LEU A 115 22.88 10.95 22.61
N GLU A 116 23.01 9.91 23.45
CA GLU A 116 23.27 8.55 23.00
C GLU A 116 22.01 7.89 22.39
N LEU A 117 20.83 8.04 23.01
CA LEU A 117 19.57 7.57 22.41
C LEU A 117 19.36 8.20 21.03
N THR A 118 19.54 9.52 20.91
CA THR A 118 19.41 10.25 19.65
C THR A 118 20.32 9.69 18.56
N LYS A 119 21.59 9.39 18.87
CA LYS A 119 22.54 8.77 17.93
C LYS A 119 22.10 7.37 17.50
N LYS A 120 21.56 6.56 18.43
CA LYS A 120 21.09 5.19 18.13
C LYS A 120 19.86 5.21 17.23
N LEU A 121 18.92 6.12 17.46
CA LEU A 121 17.75 6.33 16.58
C LEU A 121 18.18 6.79 15.18
N GLN A 122 19.14 7.70 15.08
CA GLN A 122 19.72 8.11 13.79
C GLN A 122 20.40 6.92 13.07
N THR A 123 21.14 6.09 13.81
CA THR A 123 21.77 4.87 13.28
C THR A 123 20.72 3.88 12.74
N LEU A 124 19.56 3.75 13.40
CA LEU A 124 18.46 2.90 12.94
C LEU A 124 17.88 3.36 11.59
N VAL A 125 17.71 4.67 11.40
CA VAL A 125 17.28 5.26 10.11
C VAL A 125 18.32 5.05 9.01
N GLU A 126 19.61 5.15 9.33
CA GLU A 126 20.70 4.90 8.39
C GLU A 126 20.77 3.42 7.95
N ILE A 127 20.56 2.47 8.88
CA ILE A 127 20.50 1.04 8.57
C ILE A 127 19.36 0.72 7.60
N ASP A 128 18.17 1.27 7.81
CA ASP A 128 17.04 1.06 6.90
C ASP A 128 17.39 1.49 5.47
N LYS A 129 18.02 2.66 5.31
CA LYS A 129 18.49 3.13 4.00
C LYS A 129 19.57 2.22 3.40
N GLU A 130 20.56 1.82 4.18
CA GLU A 130 21.62 0.89 3.75
C GLU A 130 21.04 -0.46 3.27
N ILE A 131 19.96 -0.95 3.90
CA ILE A 131 19.24 -2.17 3.49
C ILE A 131 18.56 -1.99 2.13
N GLN A 132 17.91 -0.85 1.87
CA GLN A 132 17.29 -0.59 0.57
C GLN A 132 18.31 -0.61 -0.57
N GLU A 133 19.47 0.03 -0.36
CA GLU A 133 20.54 0.20 -1.35
C GLU A 133 21.40 -1.07 -1.55
N SER A 134 21.29 -2.09 -0.69
CA SER A 134 22.13 -3.29 -0.72
C SER A 134 21.51 -4.45 -1.51
N ASP A 135 22.23 -4.98 -2.51
CA ASP A 135 21.87 -6.21 -3.24
C ASP A 135 22.76 -7.43 -2.90
N SER A 136 23.65 -7.29 -1.90
CA SER A 136 24.59 -8.33 -1.49
C SER A 136 24.06 -9.10 -0.27
N LYS A 137 23.96 -10.43 -0.36
CA LYS A 137 23.61 -11.31 0.79
C LYS A 137 24.50 -11.05 2.00
N HIS A 138 25.80 -10.86 1.78
CA HIS A 138 26.78 -10.63 2.86
C HIS A 138 26.66 -9.25 3.52
N GLU A 139 26.31 -8.21 2.76
CA GLU A 139 26.05 -6.89 3.36
C GLU A 139 24.69 -6.87 4.06
N LEU A 140 23.66 -7.53 3.51
CA LEU A 140 22.36 -7.71 4.17
C LEU A 140 22.49 -8.45 5.51
N GLU A 141 23.40 -9.44 5.61
CA GLU A 141 23.72 -10.13 6.87
C GLU A 141 24.30 -9.17 7.91
N LYS A 142 25.33 -8.40 7.54
CA LYS A 142 25.92 -7.38 8.44
C LYS A 142 24.89 -6.34 8.87
N LEU A 143 24.04 -5.89 7.95
CA LEU A 143 23.00 -4.91 8.22
C LEU A 143 21.92 -5.46 9.16
N ALA A 144 21.51 -6.72 8.99
CA ALA A 144 20.61 -7.39 9.93
C ALA A 144 21.23 -7.56 11.33
N LEU A 145 22.53 -7.90 11.42
CA LEU A 145 23.24 -7.93 12.72
C LEU A 145 23.36 -6.53 13.34
N LYS A 146 23.72 -5.50 12.54
CA LYS A 146 23.80 -4.10 12.96
C LYS A 146 22.45 -3.58 13.44
N LEU A 147 21.35 -3.95 12.77
CA LEU A 147 19.97 -3.70 13.17
C LEU A 147 19.67 -4.31 14.54
N ALA A 148 19.86 -5.62 14.70
CA ALA A 148 19.60 -6.34 15.95
C ALA A 148 20.39 -5.77 17.15
N LEU A 149 21.66 -5.42 16.94
CA LEU A 149 22.50 -4.76 17.96
C LEU A 149 21.97 -3.37 18.31
N THR A 150 21.69 -2.52 17.31
CA THR A 150 21.17 -1.17 17.51
C THR A 150 19.84 -1.18 18.29
N THR A 151 18.93 -2.11 17.97
CA THR A 151 17.66 -2.29 18.69
C THR A 151 17.89 -2.64 20.16
N ARG A 152 18.80 -3.58 20.48
CA ARG A 152 19.13 -3.93 21.87
C ARG A 152 19.79 -2.78 22.63
N GLU A 153 20.63 -2.00 21.97
CA GLU A 153 21.20 -0.79 22.56
C GLU A 153 20.14 0.29 22.84
N ILE A 154 19.12 0.44 21.99
CA ILE A 154 17.98 1.33 22.23
C ILE A 154 17.17 0.84 23.46
N ILE A 155 16.83 -0.45 23.54
CA ILE A 155 16.14 -1.05 24.70
C ILE A 155 16.94 -0.80 25.99
N THR A 156 18.27 -0.98 25.93
CA THR A 156 19.16 -0.76 27.08
C THR A 156 19.14 0.69 27.55
N GLU A 157 19.20 1.63 26.61
CA GLU A 157 19.18 3.07 26.88
C GLU A 157 17.83 3.51 27.48
N LEU A 158 16.70 3.02 26.96
CA LEU A 158 15.37 3.26 27.53
C LEU A 158 15.29 2.77 28.98
N LYS A 159 15.64 1.49 29.22
CA LYS A 159 15.69 0.90 30.57
C LYS A 159 16.64 1.61 31.54
N SER A 160 17.71 2.23 31.05
CA SER A 160 18.67 2.94 31.91
C SER A 160 18.21 4.34 32.35
N ASN A 161 17.23 4.91 31.66
CA ASN A 161 16.66 6.22 31.96
C ASN A 161 15.34 6.12 32.75
N ASP A 162 14.70 4.95 32.82
CA ASP A 162 13.64 4.69 33.80
C ASP A 162 14.24 4.54 35.21
N LEU A 163 13.84 5.43 36.12
CA LEU A 163 14.27 5.42 37.53
C LEU A 163 13.49 4.42 38.39
N GLY A 164 12.61 3.61 37.78
CA GLY A 164 11.92 2.48 38.39
C GLY A 164 12.80 1.23 38.55
N ASN A 165 13.04 0.81 39.80
CA ASN A 165 13.76 -0.43 40.11
C ASN A 165 12.94 -1.68 39.69
N VAL A 166 13.15 -2.19 38.47
CA VAL A 166 12.63 -3.51 38.05
C VAL A 166 13.78 -4.42 37.59
N SER A 167 14.15 -5.34 38.47
CA SER A 167 15.13 -6.40 38.19
C SER A 167 14.44 -7.57 37.49
N PHE A 168 14.60 -7.68 36.17
CA PHE A 168 14.25 -8.91 35.44
C PHE A 168 15.41 -9.90 35.40
N ASP A 169 15.10 -11.17 35.71
CA ASP A 169 16.07 -12.27 35.66
C ASP A 169 16.36 -12.62 34.19
N VAL A 170 17.64 -12.56 33.81
CA VAL A 170 18.11 -12.69 32.41
C VAL A 170 18.06 -14.16 31.91
N ASN A 171 17.49 -15.07 32.71
CA ASN A 171 17.54 -16.52 32.50
C ASN A 171 16.22 -17.15 31.98
N GLU A 172 15.12 -16.42 31.86
CA GLU A 172 13.94 -16.94 31.15
C GLU A 172 14.13 -16.81 29.63
N THR A 173 14.30 -17.95 28.94
CA THR A 173 14.17 -17.99 27.48
C THR A 173 12.80 -17.47 27.09
N SER A 174 12.77 -16.40 26.29
CA SER A 174 11.51 -15.84 25.80
C SER A 174 10.73 -16.89 25.03
N GLU A 175 9.39 -16.84 25.11
CA GLU A 175 8.48 -17.72 24.37
C GLU A 175 8.87 -17.79 22.88
N VAL A 176 9.18 -16.62 22.29
CA VAL A 176 9.72 -16.50 20.92
C VAL A 176 11.05 -17.24 20.75
N ALA A 177 11.98 -17.18 21.70
CA ALA A 177 13.23 -17.95 21.60
C ALA A 177 13.00 -19.47 21.64
N GLN A 178 11.96 -19.94 22.34
CA GLN A 178 11.55 -21.35 22.37
C GLN A 178 10.92 -21.74 21.02
N GLU A 179 9.94 -20.99 20.53
CA GLU A 179 9.30 -21.22 19.22
C GLU A 179 10.31 -21.17 18.05
N LEU A 180 11.29 -20.27 18.09
CA LEU A 180 12.36 -20.22 17.10
C LEU A 180 13.28 -21.46 17.16
N ALA A 181 13.45 -22.08 18.33
CA ALA A 181 14.19 -23.33 18.49
C ALA A 181 13.37 -24.54 18.01
N GLU A 182 12.05 -24.55 18.23
CA GLU A 182 11.13 -25.53 17.63
C GLU A 182 11.16 -25.44 16.09
N ILE A 183 11.16 -24.23 15.52
CA ILE A 183 11.29 -24.02 14.07
C ILE A 183 12.64 -24.53 13.55
N ASP A 184 13.73 -24.33 14.29
CA ASP A 184 15.04 -24.89 13.91
C ASP A 184 15.00 -26.42 13.91
N GLN A 185 14.41 -27.06 14.93
CA GLN A 185 14.29 -28.51 15.03
C GLN A 185 13.39 -29.10 13.94
N GLU A 186 12.24 -28.48 13.65
CA GLU A 186 11.36 -28.86 12.53
C GLU A 186 12.11 -28.78 11.18
N TRP A 187 12.93 -27.75 11.01
CA TRP A 187 13.70 -27.52 9.79
C TRP A 187 14.86 -28.52 9.61
N GLU A 188 15.58 -28.86 10.68
CA GLU A 188 16.63 -29.90 10.65
C GLU A 188 16.09 -31.27 10.26
N LEU A 189 14.91 -31.64 10.77
CA LEU A 189 14.20 -32.88 10.40
C LEU A 189 13.82 -32.89 8.92
N TYR A 190 13.25 -31.80 8.42
CA TYR A 190 12.88 -31.66 7.00
C TYR A 190 14.09 -31.71 6.07
N GLU A 191 15.20 -31.03 6.39
CA GLU A 191 16.43 -31.13 5.61
C GLU A 191 16.98 -32.57 5.59
N ALA A 192 16.89 -33.31 6.70
CA ALA A 192 17.32 -34.71 6.76
C ALA A 192 16.44 -35.62 5.88
N GLU A 193 15.12 -35.41 5.86
CA GLU A 193 14.19 -36.14 4.98
C GLU A 193 14.44 -35.84 3.49
N GLN A 194 14.68 -34.57 3.14
CA GLN A 194 15.01 -34.16 1.77
C GLN A 194 16.36 -34.73 1.31
N LYS A 195 17.39 -34.71 2.17
CA LYS A 195 18.71 -35.32 1.91
C LYS A 195 18.65 -36.85 1.82
N ALA A 196 17.67 -37.49 2.46
CA ALA A 196 17.43 -38.94 2.35
C ALA A 196 16.66 -39.36 1.08
N THR A 197 15.98 -38.41 0.41
CA THR A 197 15.12 -38.69 -0.75
C THR A 197 15.72 -38.20 -2.08
N ASN A 198 16.51 -37.13 -2.09
CA ASN A 198 17.21 -36.63 -3.27
C ASN A 198 18.67 -37.14 -3.33
N VAL A 199 18.95 -38.04 -4.28
CA VAL A 199 20.28 -38.70 -4.45
C VAL A 199 21.17 -37.96 -5.46
N ASP A 200 21.10 -36.62 -5.51
CA ASP A 200 21.94 -35.82 -6.41
C ASP A 200 22.81 -34.82 -5.63
N PHE A 201 24.12 -35.03 -5.70
CA PHE A 201 25.15 -34.28 -4.96
C PHE A 201 25.88 -33.30 -5.87
N SER A 202 25.20 -32.27 -6.39
CA SER A 202 25.92 -31.13 -7.00
C SER A 202 25.19 -29.79 -6.96
N SER A 203 25.36 -29.03 -5.86
CA SER A 203 25.81 -27.63 -5.93
C SER A 203 26.13 -27.02 -4.56
N SER A 204 27.35 -26.49 -4.41
CA SER A 204 27.63 -25.26 -3.63
C SER A 204 27.45 -25.22 -2.10
N VAL A 205 28.27 -25.99 -1.36
CA VAL A 205 28.46 -25.88 0.11
C VAL A 205 28.71 -24.44 0.63
N ILE A 206 29.21 -23.55 -0.23
CA ILE A 206 29.49 -22.15 0.12
C ILE A 206 28.20 -21.30 0.10
N GLU A 207 27.28 -21.54 -0.83
CA GLU A 207 26.01 -20.80 -0.87
C GLU A 207 25.09 -21.22 0.27
N ASP A 208 25.12 -22.51 0.66
CA ASP A 208 24.46 -23.03 1.86
C ASP A 208 24.96 -22.28 3.12
N ALA A 209 26.28 -22.23 3.33
CA ALA A 209 26.88 -21.57 4.48
C ALA A 209 26.54 -20.07 4.58
N ILE A 210 26.46 -19.36 3.45
CA ILE A 210 26.05 -17.94 3.40
C ILE A 210 24.54 -17.79 3.69
N ALA A 211 23.70 -18.71 3.22
CA ALA A 211 22.27 -18.69 3.52
C ALA A 211 22.00 -18.99 5.01
N ASP A 212 22.77 -19.88 5.63
CA ASP A 212 22.73 -20.16 7.07
C ASP A 212 23.10 -18.93 7.92
N LEU A 213 24.18 -18.23 7.58
CA LEU A 213 24.61 -17.03 8.30
C LEU A 213 23.56 -15.92 8.23
N LEU A 214 22.99 -15.63 7.06
CA LEU A 214 21.93 -14.64 6.90
C LEU A 214 20.62 -15.04 7.62
N SER A 215 20.28 -16.33 7.64
CA SER A 215 19.17 -16.84 8.48
C SER A 215 19.43 -16.61 9.97
N GLY A 216 20.67 -16.83 10.42
CA GLY A 216 21.11 -16.54 11.79
C GLY A 216 21.04 -15.05 12.14
N ALA A 217 21.39 -14.17 11.21
CA ALA A 217 21.24 -12.72 11.38
C ALA A 217 19.77 -12.30 11.49
N VAL A 218 18.88 -12.84 10.66
CA VAL A 218 17.43 -12.63 10.77
C VAL A 218 16.88 -13.12 12.12
N LYS A 219 17.37 -14.26 12.64
CA LYS A 219 17.04 -14.73 14.00
C LYS A 219 17.36 -13.68 15.07
N GLN A 220 18.51 -13.01 14.96
CA GLN A 220 18.91 -11.97 15.91
C GLN A 220 18.01 -10.73 15.86
N VAL A 221 17.59 -10.30 14.67
CA VAL A 221 16.63 -9.19 14.50
C VAL A 221 15.30 -9.54 15.17
N ILE A 222 14.80 -10.75 14.94
CA ILE A 222 13.53 -11.22 15.50
C ILE A 222 13.58 -11.31 17.02
N LEU A 223 14.67 -11.84 17.59
CA LEU A 223 14.88 -11.86 19.04
C LEU A 223 14.91 -10.43 19.61
N ALA A 224 15.62 -9.50 18.98
CA ALA A 224 15.66 -8.10 19.43
C ALA A 224 14.29 -7.40 19.34
N ASN A 225 13.48 -7.72 18.33
CA ASN A 225 12.10 -7.22 18.23
C ASN A 225 11.18 -7.88 19.29
N ALA A 226 11.41 -9.14 19.66
CA ALA A 226 10.69 -9.80 20.75
C ALA A 226 11.05 -9.22 22.13
N ASP A 227 12.33 -8.87 22.35
CA ASP A 227 12.79 -8.16 23.54
C ASP A 227 12.10 -6.78 23.67
N LEU A 228 11.85 -6.10 22.53
CA LEU A 228 11.16 -4.81 22.47
C LEU A 228 9.64 -4.92 22.67
N LEU A 229 9.01 -5.96 22.13
CA LEU A 229 7.58 -6.28 22.40
C LEU A 229 7.34 -6.49 23.90
N LYS A 230 8.23 -7.25 24.56
CA LYS A 230 8.19 -7.48 26.02
C LYS A 230 8.43 -6.22 26.83
N PHE A 231 9.39 -5.39 26.45
CA PHE A 231 9.64 -4.11 27.12
C PHE A 231 8.37 -3.24 27.18
N ASP A 232 7.61 -3.21 26.07
CA ASP A 232 6.35 -2.49 25.98
C ASP A 232 5.20 -3.18 26.76
N ASP A 233 5.34 -4.44 27.18
CA ASP A 233 4.42 -5.13 28.10
C ASP A 233 4.79 -4.87 29.58
N ASP A 234 6.09 -4.86 29.91
CA ASP A 234 6.58 -4.66 31.28
C ASP A 234 6.36 -3.22 31.79
N GLU A 235 6.41 -2.21 30.92
CA GLU A 235 6.03 -0.83 31.26
C GLU A 235 4.49 -0.58 31.23
N ALA A 236 3.68 -1.57 30.83
CA ALA A 236 2.22 -1.43 30.76
C ALA A 236 1.51 -1.88 32.06
N LEU A 237 1.33 -0.94 33.00
CA LEU A 237 0.57 -1.14 34.25
C LEU A 237 -0.27 0.09 34.63
N PRO A 238 -1.37 -0.11 35.39
CA PRO A 238 -2.55 -0.90 35.06
C PRO A 238 -3.56 -0.04 34.25
N GLY A 239 -3.85 -0.49 33.04
CA GLY A 239 -4.58 0.27 32.02
C GLY A 239 -3.61 0.91 31.05
N ASP A 240 -3.82 0.66 29.75
CA ASP A 240 -3.14 1.38 28.66
C ASP A 240 -3.12 2.88 28.98
N VAL A 241 -1.96 3.53 28.80
CA VAL A 241 -1.70 4.98 29.03
C VAL A 241 -3.01 5.75 28.92
N ASN A 242 -3.54 6.27 30.05
CA ASN A 242 -4.97 6.48 30.28
C ASN A 242 -5.65 7.53 29.37
N PHE A 243 -5.72 7.22 28.08
CA PHE A 243 -6.74 7.63 27.13
C PHE A 243 -8.00 6.84 27.48
N SER A 244 -8.58 7.13 28.64
CA SER A 244 -9.79 6.46 29.11
C SER A 244 -10.83 6.42 27.98
N PRO A 245 -11.58 5.32 27.79
CA PRO A 245 -12.78 5.33 26.96
C PRO A 245 -13.79 6.42 27.40
N GLU A 246 -13.66 6.89 28.65
CA GLU A 246 -14.43 7.96 29.28
C GLU A 246 -13.77 9.35 29.15
N ALA A 247 -12.59 9.45 28.53
CA ALA A 247 -12.08 10.71 28.00
C ALA A 247 -12.92 11.07 26.78
N SER A 248 -14.16 11.49 27.05
CA SER A 248 -15.16 11.90 26.07
C SER A 248 -14.48 12.80 25.05
N ALA A 249 -14.78 12.62 23.76
CA ALA A 249 -14.02 13.24 22.68
C ALA A 249 -13.86 14.79 22.80
N ALA A 250 -14.73 15.45 23.59
CA ALA A 250 -14.56 16.80 24.15
C ALA A 250 -13.23 17.12 24.87
N GLN A 251 -12.33 16.17 25.13
CA GLN A 251 -10.97 16.42 25.69
C GLN A 251 -9.80 16.08 24.74
N ARG A 252 -10.05 15.43 23.59
CA ARG A 252 -8.97 15.04 22.67
C ARG A 252 -8.54 16.20 21.79
N THR A 253 -7.27 16.26 21.39
CA THR A 253 -6.75 17.31 20.50
C THR A 253 -5.91 16.73 19.35
N LEU A 254 -5.68 17.53 18.30
CA LEU A 254 -4.75 17.16 17.22
C LEU A 254 -3.32 16.88 17.73
N LYS A 255 -2.91 17.50 18.85
CA LYS A 255 -1.59 17.22 19.46
C LYS A 255 -1.48 15.78 19.94
N ASP A 256 -2.57 15.14 20.33
CA ASP A 256 -2.54 13.77 20.84
C ASP A 256 -2.36 12.74 19.72
N TYR A 257 -2.87 13.02 18.52
CA TYR A 257 -2.51 12.25 17.30
C TYR A 257 -1.04 12.48 16.92
N ASN A 258 -0.51 13.70 17.07
CA ASN A 258 0.89 13.99 16.78
C ASN A 258 1.86 13.23 17.70
N LYS A 259 1.46 12.89 18.95
CA LYS A 259 2.27 12.08 19.88
C LYS A 259 2.48 10.63 19.42
N LEU A 260 1.72 10.14 18.44
CA LEU A 260 1.93 8.81 17.84
C LEU A 260 3.19 8.74 16.95
N PHE A 261 3.83 9.87 16.68
CA PHE A 261 4.99 10.01 15.79
C PHE A 261 6.24 10.36 16.61
N SER A 262 7.11 9.37 16.81
CA SER A 262 8.38 9.51 17.53
C SER A 262 9.58 9.41 16.58
N ILE A 263 9.99 8.19 16.20
CA ILE A 263 11.03 7.99 15.16
C ILE A 263 10.43 8.02 13.75
N ILE A 264 9.15 7.64 13.60
CA ILE A 264 8.42 7.79 12.34
C ILE A 264 8.12 9.28 12.16
N PRO A 265 8.59 9.93 11.08
CA PRO A 265 8.39 11.36 10.89
C PRO A 265 6.90 11.71 10.78
N LEU A 266 6.48 12.77 11.48
CA LEU A 266 5.14 13.32 11.33
C LEU A 266 4.92 13.79 9.88
N PRO A 267 3.91 13.25 9.15
CA PRO A 267 3.64 13.62 7.76
C PRO A 267 3.44 15.12 7.53
N GLN A 268 3.95 15.66 6.42
CA GLN A 268 3.80 17.09 6.07
C GLN A 268 2.33 17.54 6.05
N ILE A 269 1.42 16.65 5.62
CA ILE A 269 -0.03 16.88 5.56
C ILE A 269 -0.64 17.27 6.92
N SER A 270 -0.01 16.88 8.05
CA SER A 270 -0.46 17.25 9.40
C SER A 270 -0.53 18.77 9.64
N GLN A 271 0.24 19.55 8.88
CA GLN A 271 0.33 21.00 9.02
C GLN A 271 -0.79 21.74 8.27
N ASN A 272 -1.38 21.12 7.23
CA ASN A 272 -2.24 21.83 6.27
C ASN A 272 -3.47 21.04 5.77
N PHE A 273 -3.76 19.84 6.29
CA PHE A 273 -4.94 19.05 5.89
C PHE A 273 -6.28 19.79 6.06
N GLN A 274 -6.33 20.76 6.97
CA GLN A 274 -7.52 21.57 7.22
C GLN A 274 -7.77 22.62 6.11
N GLU A 275 -6.81 22.88 5.23
CA GLU A 275 -6.92 23.85 4.14
C GLU A 275 -7.71 23.29 2.95
N ASP A 276 -8.43 24.16 2.24
CA ASP A 276 -9.28 23.77 1.10
C ASP A 276 -8.48 23.38 -0.14
N LEU A 277 -7.37 24.09 -0.41
CA LEU A 277 -6.48 23.76 -1.52
C LEU A 277 -5.79 22.41 -1.29
N THR A 278 -5.33 22.14 -0.06
CA THR A 278 -4.75 20.84 0.32
C THR A 278 -5.75 19.70 0.16
N PHE A 279 -6.99 19.87 0.66
CA PHE A 279 -8.06 18.88 0.49
C PHE A 279 -8.37 18.58 -0.99
N ALA A 280 -8.50 19.62 -1.83
CA ALA A 280 -8.74 19.42 -3.26
C ALA A 280 -7.54 18.82 -3.98
N TYR A 281 -6.31 19.20 -3.62
CA TYR A 281 -5.08 18.63 -4.18
C TYR A 281 -4.96 17.12 -3.91
N MET A 282 -5.52 16.61 -2.80
CA MET A 282 -5.55 15.16 -2.55
C MET A 282 -6.41 14.37 -3.56
N ARG A 283 -7.33 15.01 -4.31
CA ARG A 283 -8.05 14.36 -5.43
C ARG A 283 -7.20 14.14 -6.69
N VAL A 284 -6.01 14.75 -6.76
CA VAL A 284 -5.13 14.72 -7.94
C VAL A 284 -3.69 14.24 -7.63
N ALA A 285 -3.31 14.27 -6.35
CA ALA A 285 -1.96 13.96 -5.85
C ALA A 285 -1.95 13.15 -4.53
N GLY A 286 -3.12 12.82 -3.97
CA GLY A 286 -3.24 12.01 -2.75
C GLY A 286 -3.21 10.50 -3.01
N PRO A 287 -3.67 9.65 -2.06
CA PRO A 287 -3.72 8.19 -2.21
C PRO A 287 -4.69 7.71 -3.30
N ASN A 288 -5.74 8.50 -3.61
CA ASN A 288 -6.79 8.12 -4.56
C ASN A 288 -6.97 9.15 -5.69
N PRO A 289 -5.98 9.33 -6.59
CA PRO A 289 -6.05 10.30 -7.68
C PRO A 289 -6.92 9.81 -8.86
N LEU A 290 -8.05 9.18 -8.55
CA LEU A 290 -8.87 8.37 -9.46
C LEU A 290 -10.36 8.75 -9.44
N MET A 291 -10.83 9.43 -8.40
CA MET A 291 -12.26 9.74 -8.21
C MET A 291 -12.75 11.01 -8.90
N LEU A 292 -11.84 11.91 -9.25
CA LEU A 292 -12.21 13.16 -9.91
C LEU A 292 -12.67 12.90 -11.36
N GLN A 293 -13.84 13.41 -11.72
CA GLN A 293 -14.45 13.33 -13.05
C GLN A 293 -14.99 14.70 -13.48
N GLN A 294 -14.80 15.06 -14.75
CA GLN A 294 -15.33 16.29 -15.34
C GLN A 294 -16.86 16.24 -15.45
N VAL A 295 -17.53 17.30 -15.00
CA VAL A 295 -18.98 17.48 -15.16
C VAL A 295 -19.28 17.90 -16.59
N LYS A 296 -20.19 17.19 -17.26
CA LYS A 296 -20.63 17.45 -18.63
C LYS A 296 -21.96 18.21 -18.63
N ALA A 297 -22.26 18.88 -19.73
CA ALA A 297 -23.52 19.59 -19.90
C ALA A 297 -24.70 18.60 -19.86
N GLY A 298 -25.58 18.77 -18.85
CA GLY A 298 -26.72 17.89 -18.59
C GLY A 298 -26.52 16.91 -17.42
N ASP A 299 -25.32 16.78 -16.87
CA ASP A 299 -25.08 16.02 -15.65
C ASP A 299 -25.77 16.69 -14.44
N LYS A 300 -26.28 15.87 -13.51
CA LYS A 300 -26.87 16.36 -12.26
C LYS A 300 -25.76 16.70 -11.26
N ILE A 301 -25.62 17.98 -10.91
CA ILE A 301 -24.70 18.46 -9.87
C ILE A 301 -25.41 18.82 -8.57
N LEU A 302 -24.63 19.04 -7.51
CA LEU A 302 -25.12 19.66 -6.27
C LEU A 302 -25.60 21.09 -6.55
N GLU A 303 -26.76 21.45 -6.00
CA GLU A 303 -27.36 22.77 -6.20
C GLU A 303 -26.61 23.84 -5.40
N ILE A 304 -25.94 24.74 -6.13
CA ILE A 304 -25.30 25.95 -5.61
C ILE A 304 -25.64 27.13 -6.52
N SER A 305 -25.82 28.32 -5.94
CA SER A 305 -26.13 29.53 -6.72
C SER A 305 -24.86 30.18 -7.27
N ASP A 306 -24.96 30.88 -8.41
CA ASP A 306 -23.83 31.66 -8.97
C ASP A 306 -23.29 32.69 -7.97
N ALA A 307 -24.14 33.30 -7.13
CA ALA A 307 -23.71 34.23 -6.10
C ALA A 307 -22.82 33.56 -5.04
N LEU A 308 -23.21 32.37 -4.56
CA LEU A 308 -22.42 31.58 -3.62
C LEU A 308 -21.11 31.06 -4.26
N TYR A 309 -21.18 30.64 -5.52
CA TYR A 309 -20.01 30.26 -6.31
C TYR A 309 -18.99 31.40 -6.48
N GLN A 310 -19.45 32.60 -6.81
CA GLN A 310 -18.63 33.81 -6.91
C GLN A 310 -18.04 34.20 -5.55
N GLU A 311 -18.83 34.07 -4.47
CA GLU A 311 -18.35 34.34 -3.11
C GLU A 311 -17.30 33.32 -2.65
N ILE A 312 -17.44 32.04 -2.98
CA ILE A 312 -16.44 31.01 -2.63
C ILE A 312 -15.16 31.21 -3.46
N THR A 313 -15.27 31.34 -4.78
CA THR A 313 -14.11 31.43 -5.68
C THR A 313 -13.42 32.81 -5.65
N LYS A 314 -14.09 33.85 -5.12
CA LYS A 314 -13.66 35.26 -5.16
C LYS A 314 -13.43 35.77 -6.60
N THR A 315 -14.27 35.32 -7.53
CA THR A 315 -14.23 35.71 -8.96
C THR A 315 -15.57 36.27 -9.43
N SER A 316 -15.59 36.85 -10.64
CA SER A 316 -16.82 37.18 -11.38
C SER A 316 -17.21 36.11 -12.41
N ASP A 317 -16.75 34.86 -12.22
CA ASP A 317 -17.07 33.72 -13.07
C ASP A 317 -18.50 33.19 -12.80
N SER A 318 -18.98 32.20 -13.55
CA SER A 318 -20.27 31.54 -13.30
C SER A 318 -20.16 30.03 -13.43
N LEU A 319 -21.07 29.30 -12.78
CA LEU A 319 -21.14 27.83 -12.89
C LEU A 319 -21.43 27.40 -14.34
N ALA A 320 -22.29 28.13 -15.04
CA ALA A 320 -22.60 27.87 -16.44
C ALA A 320 -21.35 28.00 -17.34
N ALA A 321 -20.53 29.05 -17.13
CA ALA A 321 -19.26 29.20 -17.83
C ALA A 321 -18.30 28.07 -17.48
N ALA A 322 -18.12 27.76 -16.19
CA ALA A 322 -17.25 26.68 -15.73
C ALA A 322 -17.61 25.30 -16.30
N ILE A 323 -18.91 24.97 -16.44
CA ILE A 323 -19.37 23.75 -17.11
C ILE A 323 -19.07 23.80 -18.62
N SER A 324 -19.41 24.91 -19.29
CA SER A 324 -19.22 25.04 -20.74
C SER A 324 -17.74 25.01 -21.18
N GLU A 325 -16.83 25.43 -20.29
CA GLU A 325 -15.39 25.42 -20.49
C GLU A 325 -14.72 24.12 -20.00
N GLY A 326 -15.49 23.20 -19.40
CA GLY A 326 -15.00 21.92 -18.85
C GLY A 326 -14.11 22.07 -17.61
N ARG A 327 -14.33 23.11 -16.80
CA ARG A 327 -13.57 23.42 -15.57
C ARG A 327 -14.24 22.93 -14.28
N LEU A 328 -15.47 22.45 -14.35
CA LEU A 328 -16.20 21.89 -13.21
C LEU A 328 -15.98 20.37 -13.11
N TYR A 329 -15.67 19.89 -11.91
CA TYR A 329 -15.36 18.49 -11.62
C TYR A 329 -16.11 18.01 -10.39
N GLN A 330 -16.40 16.72 -10.31
CA GLN A 330 -16.98 16.09 -9.13
C GLN A 330 -16.21 14.83 -8.72
N ALA A 331 -16.30 14.47 -7.44
CA ALA A 331 -15.97 13.16 -6.91
C ALA A 331 -17.25 12.58 -6.27
N ASP A 332 -17.73 11.46 -6.80
CA ASP A 332 -19.00 10.83 -6.41
C ASP A 332 -18.73 9.45 -5.79
N TYR A 333 -19.12 9.28 -4.52
CA TYR A 333 -18.93 8.07 -3.74
C TYR A 333 -20.23 7.27 -3.58
N ALA A 334 -21.23 7.48 -4.44
CA ALA A 334 -22.50 6.73 -4.45
C ALA A 334 -22.35 5.20 -4.54
N ALA A 335 -21.18 4.70 -4.95
CA ALA A 335 -20.85 3.27 -4.88
C ALA A 335 -20.92 2.71 -3.44
N LEU A 336 -20.62 3.52 -2.42
CA LEU A 336 -20.56 3.12 -1.01
C LEU A 336 -21.93 3.17 -0.31
N LYS A 337 -22.99 3.67 -0.97
CA LYS A 337 -24.27 4.04 -0.33
C LYS A 337 -25.03 2.88 0.32
N ASP A 338 -24.83 1.66 -0.20
CA ASP A 338 -25.51 0.44 0.22
C ASP A 338 -24.63 -0.42 1.15
N MET A 339 -23.42 0.05 1.50
CA MET A 339 -22.53 -0.62 2.46
C MET A 339 -23.07 -0.45 3.88
N GLN A 340 -22.92 -1.50 4.70
CA GLN A 340 -23.35 -1.47 6.09
C GLN A 340 -22.22 -0.96 6.98
N SER A 341 -22.47 0.09 7.78
CA SER A 341 -21.53 0.56 8.81
C SER A 341 -21.11 -0.56 9.76
N GLY A 342 -19.80 -0.67 10.01
CA GLY A 342 -19.22 -1.65 10.92
C GLY A 342 -19.23 -1.22 12.38
N ASN A 343 -18.79 -2.12 13.26
CA ASN A 343 -18.39 -1.80 14.62
C ASN A 343 -17.13 -2.57 15.00
N PHE A 344 -16.15 -1.92 15.63
CA PHE A 344 -14.96 -2.61 16.13
C PHE A 344 -14.24 -1.83 17.25
N PRO A 345 -13.86 -2.48 18.36
CA PRO A 345 -14.26 -3.85 18.76
C PRO A 345 -15.73 -3.92 19.16
N GLN A 346 -16.30 -2.80 19.65
CA GLN A 346 -17.73 -2.61 19.93
C GLN A 346 -18.22 -1.19 19.57
N GLU A 347 -17.34 -0.27 19.19
CA GLU A 347 -17.69 1.12 18.86
C GLU A 347 -18.32 1.23 17.48
N GLN A 348 -19.37 2.05 17.36
CA GLN A 348 -20.09 2.27 16.11
C GLN A 348 -19.27 3.15 15.16
N LYS A 349 -18.92 2.59 14.00
CA LYS A 349 -18.35 3.33 12.87
C LYS A 349 -19.46 3.82 11.94
N TYR A 350 -19.13 4.69 10.99
CA TYR A 350 -20.06 5.20 9.99
C TYR A 350 -19.40 5.22 8.62
N ILE A 351 -19.96 4.45 7.67
CA ILE A 351 -19.69 4.58 6.23
C ILE A 351 -20.62 5.63 5.61
N TYR A 352 -20.13 6.31 4.57
CA TYR A 352 -20.80 7.44 3.93
C TYR A 352 -20.65 7.35 2.41
N ALA A 353 -21.60 7.96 1.71
CA ALA A 353 -21.58 8.08 0.25
C ALA A 353 -21.76 9.56 -0.16
N PRO A 354 -20.73 10.40 0.06
CA PRO A 354 -20.80 11.81 -0.27
C PRO A 354 -20.65 12.08 -1.77
N VAL A 355 -21.01 13.29 -2.17
CA VAL A 355 -20.60 13.91 -3.44
C VAL A 355 -19.87 15.21 -3.12
N ALA A 356 -18.74 15.44 -3.76
CA ALA A 356 -17.95 16.66 -3.62
C ALA A 356 -17.75 17.33 -4.99
N LEU A 357 -17.99 18.63 -5.06
CA LEU A 357 -17.91 19.44 -6.27
C LEU A 357 -16.70 20.39 -6.19
N PHE A 358 -15.96 20.48 -7.29
CA PHE A 358 -14.72 21.23 -7.42
C PHE A 358 -14.71 22.05 -8.71
N VAL A 359 -13.94 23.15 -8.73
CA VAL A 359 -13.77 23.98 -9.92
C VAL A 359 -12.31 24.40 -10.11
N VAL A 360 -11.90 24.52 -11.37
CA VAL A 360 -10.65 25.19 -11.74
C VAL A 360 -10.97 26.63 -12.18
N PRO A 361 -10.23 27.66 -11.71
CA PRO A 361 -10.43 29.04 -12.17
C PRO A 361 -10.29 29.21 -13.71
N PRO A 362 -10.90 30.24 -14.31
CA PRO A 362 -10.78 30.55 -15.74
C PRO A 362 -9.34 30.69 -16.25
N LEU A 363 -9.14 30.45 -17.55
CA LEU A 363 -7.83 30.47 -18.23
C LEU A 363 -7.04 31.80 -18.13
N ASN A 364 -7.70 32.92 -17.86
CA ASN A 364 -7.06 34.22 -17.68
C ASN A 364 -6.45 34.42 -16.26
N ASN A 365 -6.66 33.49 -15.33
CA ASN A 365 -6.00 33.50 -14.03
C ASN A 365 -4.61 32.87 -14.13
N LEU A 366 -3.61 33.51 -13.51
CA LEU A 366 -2.23 33.00 -13.46
C LEU A 366 -2.07 31.82 -12.50
N PHE A 367 -2.92 31.72 -11.48
CA PHE A 367 -2.96 30.61 -10.53
C PHE A 367 -4.32 29.92 -10.65
N ARG A 368 -4.31 28.62 -10.96
CA ARG A 368 -5.51 27.83 -11.32
C ARG A 368 -5.53 26.48 -10.59
N PRO A 369 -5.51 26.47 -9.24
CA PRO A 369 -5.63 25.23 -8.47
C PRO A 369 -7.03 24.64 -8.61
N LEU A 370 -7.19 23.39 -8.19
CA LEU A 370 -8.52 22.82 -7.94
C LEU A 370 -9.10 23.39 -6.64
N ILE A 371 -10.30 23.96 -6.67
CA ILE A 371 -10.97 24.60 -5.52
C ILE A 371 -12.22 23.78 -5.16
N PRO A 372 -12.42 23.34 -3.90
CA PRO A 372 -13.65 22.70 -3.46
C PRO A 372 -14.74 23.76 -3.26
N ILE A 373 -15.97 23.49 -3.73
CA ILE A 373 -17.07 24.47 -3.67
C ILE A 373 -18.34 23.94 -3.00
N ALA A 374 -18.60 22.65 -3.01
CA ALA A 374 -19.76 22.05 -2.35
C ALA A 374 -19.51 20.59 -1.95
N ILE A 375 -20.08 20.17 -0.82
CA ILE A 375 -20.11 18.77 -0.37
C ILE A 375 -21.52 18.43 0.10
N GLN A 376 -22.08 17.32 -0.37
CA GLN A 376 -23.23 16.67 0.26
C GLN A 376 -22.72 15.38 0.91
N CYS A 377 -22.84 15.25 2.23
CA CYS A 377 -22.27 14.14 2.99
C CYS A 377 -22.96 12.78 2.74
N GLN A 378 -24.27 12.81 2.44
CA GLN A 378 -25.05 11.64 2.05
C GLN A 378 -26.27 12.10 1.23
N SER A 379 -26.82 11.26 0.36
CA SER A 379 -28.05 11.57 -0.40
C SER A 379 -29.18 12.07 0.53
N GLY A 380 -29.62 13.31 0.34
CA GLY A 380 -30.66 13.95 1.17
C GLY A 380 -30.13 14.73 2.38
N SER A 381 -28.83 14.68 2.66
CA SER A 381 -28.20 15.59 3.63
C SER A 381 -28.15 17.02 3.08
N PRO A 382 -27.92 18.03 3.94
CA PRO A 382 -27.61 19.39 3.50
C PRO A 382 -26.37 19.43 2.59
N VAL A 383 -26.29 20.50 1.78
CA VAL A 383 -25.08 20.86 1.03
C VAL A 383 -24.26 21.84 1.88
N PHE A 384 -23.03 21.46 2.20
CA PHE A 384 -22.04 22.27 2.88
C PHE A 384 -21.10 22.92 1.87
N THR A 385 -20.55 24.09 2.21
CA THR A 385 -19.61 24.85 1.39
C THR A 385 -18.50 25.42 2.26
N PRO A 386 -17.42 26.02 1.70
CA PRO A 386 -16.40 26.73 2.48
C PRO A 386 -16.92 27.83 3.43
N LEU A 387 -18.16 28.30 3.25
CA LEU A 387 -18.81 29.28 4.13
C LEU A 387 -19.61 28.65 5.29
N SER A 388 -19.67 27.32 5.39
CA SER A 388 -20.46 26.58 6.40
C SER A 388 -19.80 26.46 7.78
N GLY A 389 -18.80 27.28 8.09
CA GLY A 389 -18.10 27.27 9.38
C GLY A 389 -17.44 25.93 9.69
N GLU A 390 -17.45 25.49 10.95
CA GLU A 390 -16.81 24.24 11.39
C GLU A 390 -17.42 22.98 10.72
N ASN A 391 -18.70 23.01 10.36
CA ASN A 391 -19.35 21.92 9.62
C ASN A 391 -18.68 21.65 8.26
N TRP A 392 -18.01 22.63 7.66
CA TRP A 392 -17.23 22.42 6.44
C TRP A 392 -16.05 21.48 6.64
N LEU A 393 -15.34 21.58 7.76
CA LEU A 393 -14.19 20.72 8.04
C LEU A 393 -14.64 19.25 8.23
N VAL A 394 -15.73 19.03 8.97
CA VAL A 394 -16.32 17.69 9.13
C VAL A 394 -16.85 17.15 7.79
N ALA A 395 -17.48 17.99 6.95
CA ALA A 395 -17.90 17.58 5.61
C ALA A 395 -16.71 17.16 4.72
N LYS A 396 -15.57 17.85 4.79
CA LYS A 396 -14.32 17.42 4.15
C LYS A 396 -13.82 16.10 4.72
N SER A 397 -13.84 15.90 6.04
CA SER A 397 -13.42 14.63 6.67
C SER A 397 -14.33 13.44 6.31
N VAL A 398 -15.64 13.66 6.12
CA VAL A 398 -16.56 12.65 5.55
C VAL A 398 -16.13 12.25 4.13
N VAL A 399 -15.78 13.22 3.29
CA VAL A 399 -15.26 12.96 1.94
C VAL A 399 -13.90 12.28 1.96
N GLN A 400 -13.00 12.62 2.89
CA GLN A 400 -11.73 11.92 3.07
C GLN A 400 -11.91 10.46 3.46
N MET A 401 -12.78 10.19 4.43
CA MET A 401 -13.08 8.82 4.88
C MET A 401 -13.67 7.98 3.74
N ALA A 402 -14.63 8.53 2.98
CA ALA A 402 -15.23 7.85 1.84
C ALA A 402 -14.22 7.61 0.72
N ASP A 403 -13.33 8.59 0.48
CA ASP A 403 -12.25 8.46 -0.48
C ASP A 403 -11.27 7.34 -0.13
N VAL A 404 -10.94 7.20 1.16
CA VAL A 404 -10.04 6.15 1.61
C VAL A 404 -10.70 4.76 1.64
N ASN A 405 -11.99 4.66 1.98
CA ASN A 405 -12.71 3.38 1.89
C ASN A 405 -12.87 2.91 0.44
N TYR A 406 -13.16 3.82 -0.50
CA TYR A 406 -13.15 3.48 -1.93
C TYR A 406 -11.73 3.14 -2.41
N HIS A 407 -10.71 3.88 -1.94
CA HIS A 407 -9.32 3.65 -2.28
C HIS A 407 -8.84 2.25 -1.92
N GLU A 408 -8.91 1.87 -0.65
CA GLU A 408 -8.38 0.58 -0.19
C GLU A 408 -9.07 -0.60 -0.87
N LEU A 409 -10.40 -0.54 -0.98
CA LEU A 409 -11.20 -1.64 -1.52
C LEU A 409 -11.15 -1.72 -3.05
N VAL A 410 -11.32 -0.57 -3.73
CA VAL A 410 -11.51 -0.52 -5.18
C VAL A 410 -10.22 -0.13 -5.89
N SER A 411 -9.62 1.02 -5.57
CA SER A 411 -8.46 1.54 -6.29
C SER A 411 -7.16 0.77 -6.04
N HIS A 412 -7.02 0.24 -4.82
CA HIS A 412 -5.88 -0.52 -4.35
C HIS A 412 -6.17 -2.03 -4.50
N LEU A 413 -6.80 -2.68 -3.52
CA LEU A 413 -7.02 -4.13 -3.52
C LEU A 413 -7.69 -4.64 -4.80
N GLY A 414 -8.83 -4.05 -5.20
CA GLY A 414 -9.57 -4.48 -6.39
C GLY A 414 -8.81 -4.28 -7.71
N ARG A 415 -8.34 -3.05 -7.96
CA ARG A 415 -7.80 -2.61 -9.26
C ARG A 415 -6.29 -2.79 -9.44
N THR A 416 -5.53 -3.17 -8.40
CA THR A 416 -4.13 -3.62 -8.54
C THR A 416 -3.99 -5.10 -8.18
N HIS A 417 -4.11 -5.46 -6.90
CA HIS A 417 -3.83 -6.82 -6.40
C HIS A 417 -4.67 -7.90 -7.09
N LEU A 418 -6.00 -7.80 -7.00
CA LEU A 418 -6.93 -8.80 -7.54
C LEU A 418 -7.04 -8.73 -9.08
N PHE A 419 -6.71 -7.58 -9.68
CA PHE A 419 -6.65 -7.40 -11.13
C PHE A 419 -5.42 -8.07 -11.77
N ILE A 420 -4.25 -8.04 -11.09
CA ILE A 420 -2.99 -8.58 -11.62
C ILE A 420 -2.84 -10.09 -11.37
N GLU A 421 -3.42 -10.62 -10.29
CA GLU A 421 -3.32 -12.04 -9.92
C GLU A 421 -3.74 -13.04 -11.03
N PRO A 422 -4.82 -12.83 -11.80
CA PRO A 422 -5.14 -13.66 -12.96
C PRO A 422 -3.99 -13.77 -13.98
N PHE A 423 -3.27 -12.67 -14.22
CA PHE A 423 -2.11 -12.65 -15.11
C PHE A 423 -0.90 -13.34 -14.49
N ALA A 424 -0.69 -13.20 -13.18
CA ALA A 424 0.36 -13.91 -12.45
C ALA A 424 0.23 -15.44 -12.58
N ILE A 425 -0.99 -15.96 -12.47
CA ILE A 425 -1.28 -17.39 -12.53
C ILE A 425 -1.27 -17.91 -13.98
N ALA A 426 -1.99 -17.26 -14.90
CA ALA A 426 -2.04 -17.70 -16.30
C ALA A 426 -0.65 -17.70 -16.94
N THR A 427 0.19 -16.69 -16.65
CA THR A 427 1.57 -16.60 -17.14
C THR A 427 2.39 -17.82 -16.73
N ARG A 428 2.27 -18.28 -15.48
CA ARG A 428 3.07 -19.40 -14.97
C ARG A 428 2.55 -20.76 -15.42
N ARG A 429 1.24 -20.89 -15.65
CA ARG A 429 0.57 -22.12 -16.11
C ARG A 429 0.64 -22.35 -17.62
N GLN A 430 0.50 -21.30 -18.43
CA GLN A 430 0.35 -21.42 -19.88
C GLN A 430 1.60 -21.03 -20.67
N LEU A 431 2.54 -20.29 -20.09
CA LEU A 431 3.77 -19.87 -20.77
C LEU A 431 5.00 -20.63 -20.21
N PRO A 432 5.72 -21.39 -21.04
CA PRO A 432 7.00 -22.01 -20.66
C PRO A 432 8.03 -20.99 -20.15
N LYS A 433 8.95 -21.39 -19.26
CA LYS A 433 9.99 -20.50 -18.67
C LYS A 433 10.82 -19.72 -19.71
N ASN A 434 11.00 -20.27 -20.92
CA ASN A 434 11.73 -19.65 -22.03
C ASN A 434 10.84 -18.85 -23.00
N HIS A 435 9.54 -18.71 -22.72
CA HIS A 435 8.60 -17.97 -23.57
C HIS A 435 8.84 -16.46 -23.46
N PRO A 436 8.94 -15.70 -24.57
CA PRO A 436 9.30 -14.28 -24.53
C PRO A 436 8.41 -13.43 -23.63
N LEU A 437 7.08 -13.59 -23.72
CA LEU A 437 6.15 -12.85 -22.85
C LEU A 437 6.32 -13.19 -21.36
N ARG A 438 6.71 -14.42 -21.01
CA ARG A 438 6.94 -14.79 -19.60
C ARG A 438 8.22 -14.16 -19.09
N ILE A 439 9.32 -14.23 -19.85
CA ILE A 439 10.60 -13.60 -19.48
C ILE A 439 10.40 -12.09 -19.25
N LEU A 440 9.53 -11.44 -20.05
CA LEU A 440 9.17 -10.04 -19.85
C LEU A 440 8.32 -9.81 -18.59
N LEU A 441 7.26 -10.60 -18.36
CA LEU A 441 6.27 -10.34 -17.30
C LEU A 441 6.66 -10.87 -15.92
N GLU A 442 7.42 -11.96 -15.81
CA GLU A 442 7.71 -12.64 -14.53
C GLU A 442 8.33 -11.70 -13.46
N PRO A 443 9.27 -10.78 -13.77
CA PRO A 443 9.74 -9.76 -12.82
C PRO A 443 8.68 -8.80 -12.28
N HIS A 444 7.58 -8.61 -13.02
CA HIS A 444 6.47 -7.73 -12.65
C HIS A 444 5.34 -8.46 -11.90
N LEU A 445 5.48 -9.78 -11.77
CA LEU A 445 4.50 -10.67 -11.13
C LEU A 445 5.11 -11.38 -9.91
N GLU A 446 6.32 -10.99 -9.50
CA GLU A 446 7.04 -11.48 -8.32
C GLU A 446 6.35 -11.01 -7.03
N GLY A 447 6.08 -11.94 -6.10
CA GLY A 447 5.48 -11.64 -4.79
C GLY A 447 3.97 -11.42 -4.77
N THR A 448 3.32 -11.23 -5.92
CA THR A 448 1.88 -10.88 -5.98
C THR A 448 0.98 -11.95 -5.40
N ILE A 449 1.26 -13.24 -5.63
CA ILE A 449 0.45 -14.34 -5.06
C ILE A 449 0.66 -14.46 -3.55
N LEU A 450 1.91 -14.31 -3.08
CA LEU A 450 2.25 -14.33 -1.66
C LEU A 450 1.51 -13.22 -0.91
N ILE A 451 1.55 -12.00 -1.44
CA ILE A 451 1.00 -10.85 -0.72
C ILE A 451 -0.52 -10.81 -0.78
N ASN A 452 -1.14 -11.22 -1.89
CA ASN A 452 -2.59 -11.45 -1.95
C ASN A 452 -2.99 -12.54 -0.94
N TYR A 453 -2.26 -13.66 -0.85
CA TYR A 453 -2.51 -14.66 0.19
C TYR A 453 -2.41 -14.06 1.61
N GLY A 454 -1.40 -13.22 1.88
CA GLY A 454 -1.27 -12.48 3.14
C GLY A 454 -2.47 -11.56 3.43
N ALA A 455 -2.92 -10.81 2.42
CA ALA A 455 -4.09 -9.94 2.51
C ALA A 455 -5.35 -10.73 2.89
N HIS A 456 -5.55 -11.94 2.38
CA HIS A 456 -6.65 -12.80 2.80
C HIS A 456 -6.62 -13.16 4.28
N GLN A 457 -5.46 -13.62 4.76
CA GLN A 457 -5.33 -14.18 6.11
C GLN A 457 -5.34 -13.11 7.21
N LYS A 458 -4.92 -11.88 6.89
CA LYS A 458 -4.70 -10.82 7.89
C LYS A 458 -5.39 -9.48 7.58
N LEU A 459 -5.72 -9.15 6.33
CA LEU A 459 -6.40 -7.88 5.97
C LEU A 459 -7.91 -8.06 5.79
N ILE A 460 -8.35 -8.91 4.87
CA ILE A 460 -9.77 -9.14 4.55
C ILE A 460 -10.37 -10.39 5.22
N ALA A 461 -9.67 -10.97 6.20
CA ALA A 461 -10.24 -11.97 7.11
C ALA A 461 -11.36 -11.38 7.98
N ASP A 462 -12.18 -12.22 8.60
CA ASP A 462 -13.05 -11.77 9.69
C ASP A 462 -12.15 -11.31 10.83
N GLN A 463 -12.41 -10.13 11.39
CA GLN A 463 -11.45 -9.47 12.27
C GLN A 463 -10.08 -9.28 11.58
N GLY A 464 -10.02 -9.03 10.27
CA GLY A 464 -8.80 -8.59 9.60
C GLY A 464 -8.52 -7.09 9.81
N GLY A 465 -7.38 -6.60 9.33
CA GLY A 465 -7.05 -5.17 9.37
C GLY A 465 -8.13 -4.27 8.73
N VAL A 466 -8.81 -4.76 7.67
CA VAL A 466 -9.91 -4.06 7.00
C VAL A 466 -11.13 -3.95 7.91
N ASP A 467 -11.67 -5.07 8.40
CA ASP A 467 -12.82 -5.13 9.33
C ASP A 467 -12.63 -4.23 10.56
N LYS A 468 -11.40 -4.21 11.07
CA LYS A 468 -11.03 -3.52 12.30
C LYS A 468 -10.86 -2.00 12.11
N LEU A 469 -10.43 -1.53 10.94
CA LEU A 469 -10.12 -0.11 10.70
C LEU A 469 -11.05 0.61 9.71
N LEU A 470 -11.51 -0.03 8.63
CA LEU A 470 -12.44 0.59 7.68
C LEU A 470 -13.83 0.80 8.27
N ALA A 471 -14.65 1.61 7.62
CA ALA A 471 -15.91 2.11 8.17
C ALA A 471 -17.08 1.13 8.13
N SER A 472 -16.98 0.08 7.32
CA SER A 472 -18.09 -0.85 7.03
C SER A 472 -17.92 -2.20 7.74
N THR A 473 -18.86 -3.12 7.53
CA THR A 473 -18.70 -4.53 7.85
C THR A 473 -17.79 -5.23 6.84
N ILE A 474 -16.98 -6.19 7.27
CA ILE A 474 -16.10 -6.95 6.38
C ILE A 474 -16.79 -7.59 5.18
N GLU A 475 -18.06 -8.00 5.31
CA GLU A 475 -18.84 -8.52 4.17
C GLU A 475 -19.09 -7.42 3.13
N SER A 476 -19.48 -6.21 3.55
CA SER A 476 -19.64 -5.07 2.64
C SER A 476 -18.33 -4.74 1.91
N ASP A 477 -17.22 -4.80 2.65
CA ASP A 477 -15.88 -4.48 2.14
C ASP A 477 -15.39 -5.51 1.11
N ARG A 478 -15.55 -6.81 1.39
CA ARG A 478 -15.25 -7.90 0.44
C ARG A 478 -16.04 -7.74 -0.86
N GLN A 479 -17.34 -7.49 -0.77
CA GLN A 479 -18.21 -7.31 -1.95
C GLN A 479 -17.82 -6.06 -2.76
N MET A 480 -17.35 -5.00 -2.11
CA MET A 480 -16.85 -3.80 -2.79
C MET A 480 -15.53 -4.06 -3.52
N ALA A 481 -14.60 -4.79 -2.89
CA ALA A 481 -13.33 -5.17 -3.52
C ALA A 481 -13.53 -6.09 -4.73
N ILE A 482 -14.44 -7.07 -4.62
CA ILE A 482 -14.94 -7.89 -5.72
C ILE A 482 -15.37 -7.04 -6.91
N LYS A 483 -16.28 -6.09 -6.65
CA LYS A 483 -16.86 -5.22 -7.68
C LYS A 483 -15.78 -4.35 -8.33
N GLY A 484 -14.80 -3.88 -7.56
CA GLY A 484 -13.66 -3.11 -8.07
C GLY A 484 -12.77 -3.89 -9.01
N ALA A 485 -12.45 -5.14 -8.67
CA ALA A 485 -11.68 -6.03 -9.54
C ALA A 485 -12.46 -6.45 -10.80
N GLN A 486 -13.75 -6.79 -10.64
CA GLN A 486 -14.63 -7.13 -11.77
C GLN A 486 -14.77 -6.00 -12.78
N ASP A 487 -14.88 -4.75 -12.33
CA ASP A 487 -15.00 -3.58 -13.20
C ASP A 487 -13.85 -3.50 -14.23
N TYR A 488 -12.60 -3.73 -13.79
CA TYR A 488 -11.45 -3.73 -14.67
C TYR A 488 -11.30 -5.04 -15.47
N LEU A 489 -11.52 -6.21 -14.86
CA LEU A 489 -11.39 -7.49 -15.57
C LEU A 489 -12.47 -7.68 -16.65
N TYR A 490 -13.68 -7.13 -16.46
CA TYR A 490 -14.75 -7.21 -17.45
C TYR A 490 -14.67 -6.10 -18.52
N ASN A 491 -13.78 -5.12 -18.35
CA ASN A 491 -13.58 -4.01 -19.28
C ASN A 491 -12.08 -3.77 -19.55
N PHE A 492 -11.29 -4.85 -19.70
CA PHE A 492 -9.83 -4.77 -19.75
C PHE A 492 -9.30 -3.71 -20.73
N ASN A 493 -9.86 -3.65 -21.95
CA ASN A 493 -9.45 -2.68 -22.97
C ASN A 493 -9.70 -1.21 -22.57
N ALA A 494 -10.65 -0.95 -21.67
CA ALA A 494 -10.92 0.38 -21.11
C ALA A 494 -10.05 0.69 -19.87
N ALA A 495 -9.48 -0.33 -19.21
CA ALA A 495 -8.63 -0.20 -18.01
C ALA A 495 -7.19 0.25 -18.30
N MET A 496 -6.85 0.59 -19.55
CA MET A 496 -5.55 1.18 -19.89
C MET A 496 -5.46 2.60 -19.30
N PHE A 497 -4.31 2.95 -18.71
CA PHE A 497 -4.15 4.22 -17.98
C PHE A 497 -4.54 5.49 -18.77
N PRO A 498 -4.16 5.67 -20.06
CA PRO A 498 -4.63 6.81 -20.85
C PRO A 498 -6.15 6.83 -21.05
N ASN A 499 -6.77 5.66 -21.24
CA ASN A 499 -8.22 5.53 -21.45
C ASN A 499 -9.00 5.90 -20.17
N ILE A 500 -8.47 5.59 -18.99
CA ILE A 500 -9.04 5.96 -17.68
C ILE A 500 -8.99 7.49 -17.44
N LEU A 501 -7.98 8.18 -17.97
CA LEU A 501 -7.89 9.64 -17.87
C LEU A 501 -8.91 10.33 -18.80
N VAL A 502 -9.04 9.84 -20.04
CA VAL A 502 -9.98 10.34 -21.04
C VAL A 502 -11.43 10.05 -20.63
N SER A 503 -11.74 8.86 -20.11
CA SER A 503 -13.11 8.50 -19.71
C SER A 503 -13.67 9.42 -18.61
N ARG A 504 -12.79 9.84 -17.69
CA ARG A 504 -13.09 10.80 -16.61
C ARG A 504 -12.98 12.27 -17.05
N GLY A 505 -12.47 12.58 -18.24
CA GLY A 505 -12.27 13.96 -18.72
C GLY A 505 -11.21 14.76 -17.95
N VAL A 506 -10.19 14.06 -17.43
CA VAL A 506 -9.08 14.67 -16.66
C VAL A 506 -7.76 14.72 -17.45
N ASP A 507 -7.75 14.27 -18.70
CA ASP A 507 -6.59 14.23 -19.60
C ASP A 507 -6.16 15.63 -20.10
N ASN A 508 -7.09 16.59 -20.17
CA ASN A 508 -6.81 17.91 -20.73
C ASN A 508 -6.08 18.84 -19.73
N VAL A 509 -4.77 18.99 -19.93
CA VAL A 509 -3.87 19.87 -19.15
C VAL A 509 -4.27 21.35 -19.14
N ASN A 510 -5.05 21.84 -20.11
CA ASN A 510 -5.52 23.23 -20.10
C ASN A 510 -6.77 23.42 -19.23
N GLN A 511 -7.61 22.40 -19.11
CA GLN A 511 -8.80 22.43 -18.26
C GLN A 511 -8.43 22.16 -16.81
N LEU A 512 -7.58 21.15 -16.57
CA LEU A 512 -7.07 20.76 -15.25
C LEU A 512 -5.53 20.77 -15.24
N PRO A 513 -4.90 21.93 -14.97
CA PRO A 513 -3.46 22.11 -15.14
C PRO A 513 -2.62 21.41 -14.06
N GLU A 514 -3.13 21.30 -12.84
CA GLU A 514 -2.45 20.64 -11.73
C GLU A 514 -3.03 19.23 -11.55
N TYR A 515 -2.32 18.20 -12.05
CA TYR A 515 -2.71 16.80 -11.83
C TYR A 515 -1.47 15.87 -11.84
N PRO A 516 -0.64 15.87 -10.77
CA PRO A 516 0.66 15.19 -10.75
C PRO A 516 0.65 13.71 -11.13
N TYR A 517 -0.36 12.95 -10.68
CA TYR A 517 -0.50 11.52 -11.01
C TYR A 517 -0.68 11.26 -12.52
N ARG A 518 -1.38 12.15 -13.24
CA ARG A 518 -1.47 12.12 -14.72
C ARG A 518 -0.13 12.47 -15.32
N ASP A 519 0.40 13.62 -14.93
CA ASP A 519 1.55 14.24 -15.60
C ASP A 519 2.82 13.38 -15.46
N ASP A 520 2.96 12.66 -14.35
CA ASP A 520 4.08 11.75 -14.09
C ASP A 520 3.75 10.32 -14.57
N GLY A 521 2.52 9.85 -14.36
CA GLY A 521 2.07 8.53 -14.84
C GLY A 521 2.08 8.41 -16.37
N GLN A 522 1.79 9.48 -17.10
CA GLN A 522 1.86 9.50 -18.57
C GLN A 522 3.29 9.31 -19.08
N LEU A 523 4.30 9.90 -18.42
CA LEU A 523 5.71 9.70 -18.76
C LEU A 523 6.11 8.23 -18.57
N ILE A 524 5.74 7.64 -17.42
CA ILE A 524 6.09 6.25 -17.11
C ILE A 524 5.35 5.27 -18.03
N TRP A 525 4.07 5.52 -18.31
CA TRP A 525 3.30 4.72 -19.28
C TRP A 525 3.96 4.72 -20.66
N GLN A 526 4.41 5.88 -21.15
CA GLN A 526 5.10 6.00 -22.43
C GLN A 526 6.43 5.22 -22.43
N ALA A 527 7.27 5.39 -21.42
CA ALA A 527 8.54 4.67 -21.29
C ALA A 527 8.34 3.14 -21.21
N VAL A 528 7.38 2.67 -20.39
CA VAL A 528 7.00 1.25 -20.31
C VAL A 528 6.50 0.74 -21.67
N SER A 529 5.63 1.50 -22.33
CA SER A 529 5.07 1.09 -23.64
C SER A 529 6.15 1.00 -24.71
N GLN A 530 7.10 1.94 -24.74
CA GLN A 530 8.23 1.92 -25.66
C GLN A 530 9.20 0.76 -25.37
N TRP A 531 9.47 0.47 -24.11
CA TRP A 531 10.25 -0.71 -23.69
C TRP A 531 9.59 -2.02 -24.16
N VAL A 532 8.31 -2.21 -23.82
CA VAL A 532 7.51 -3.38 -24.19
C VAL A 532 7.41 -3.54 -25.70
N SER A 533 7.17 -2.44 -26.43
CA SER A 533 7.13 -2.41 -27.90
C SER A 533 8.45 -2.86 -28.52
N THR A 534 9.57 -2.32 -28.03
CA THR A 534 10.91 -2.67 -28.51
C THR A 534 11.23 -4.14 -28.22
N TYR A 535 10.94 -4.61 -27.00
CA TYR A 535 11.15 -6.00 -26.59
C TYR A 535 10.34 -6.97 -27.46
N LEU A 536 9.02 -6.76 -27.58
CA LEU A 536 8.15 -7.70 -28.29
C LEU A 536 8.37 -7.66 -29.81
N SER A 537 8.73 -6.51 -30.39
CA SER A 537 9.09 -6.42 -31.81
C SER A 537 10.35 -7.21 -32.16
N ILE A 538 11.29 -7.32 -31.23
CA ILE A 538 12.48 -8.19 -31.37
C ILE A 538 12.10 -9.68 -31.33
N GLN A 539 11.12 -10.05 -30.51
CA GLN A 539 10.72 -11.44 -30.27
C GLN A 539 9.71 -11.97 -31.32
N TYR A 540 8.86 -11.08 -31.86
CA TYR A 540 7.85 -11.38 -32.87
C TYR A 540 8.05 -10.52 -34.14
N PRO A 541 9.14 -10.72 -34.90
CA PRO A 541 9.43 -9.96 -36.12
C PRO A 541 8.41 -10.15 -37.27
N ASN A 542 7.48 -11.11 -37.16
CA ASN A 542 6.39 -11.33 -38.13
C ASN A 542 5.05 -11.52 -37.40
N ALA A 543 4.02 -10.76 -37.78
CA ALA A 543 2.67 -10.86 -37.23
C ALA A 543 2.06 -12.28 -37.28
N GLN A 544 2.46 -13.12 -38.24
CA GLN A 544 2.01 -14.52 -38.30
C GLN A 544 2.45 -15.35 -37.07
N GLN A 545 3.55 -14.96 -36.40
CA GLN A 545 4.04 -15.66 -35.21
C GLN A 545 3.09 -15.47 -34.01
N ILE A 546 2.44 -14.31 -33.88
CA ILE A 546 1.46 -14.04 -32.81
C ILE A 546 0.27 -15.01 -32.89
N ILE A 547 -0.26 -15.22 -34.10
CA ILE A 547 -1.40 -16.12 -34.34
C ILE A 547 -0.99 -17.59 -34.21
N ALA A 548 0.25 -17.93 -34.59
CA ALA A 548 0.79 -19.29 -34.52
C ALA A 548 1.28 -19.70 -33.12
N ASP A 549 1.45 -18.77 -32.18
CA ASP A 549 1.93 -19.06 -30.82
C ASP A 549 0.84 -19.70 -29.95
N VAL A 550 0.84 -21.03 -29.93
CA VAL A 550 -0.13 -21.83 -29.17
C VAL A 550 -0.11 -21.51 -27.67
N ASN A 551 1.04 -21.17 -27.09
CA ASN A 551 1.14 -20.86 -25.66
C ASN A 551 0.52 -19.50 -25.36
N LEU A 552 0.81 -18.48 -26.19
CA LEU A 552 0.16 -17.17 -26.12
C LEU A 552 -1.37 -17.27 -26.25
N GLN A 553 -1.86 -18.06 -27.21
CA GLN A 553 -3.31 -18.24 -27.40
C GLN A 553 -3.95 -19.04 -26.26
N ASN A 554 -3.23 -19.98 -25.62
CA ASN A 554 -3.74 -20.71 -24.45
C ASN A 554 -3.75 -19.84 -23.18
N TRP A 555 -2.74 -18.99 -23.00
CA TRP A 555 -2.69 -17.96 -21.97
C TRP A 555 -3.88 -17.00 -22.05
N ALA A 556 -4.14 -16.48 -23.26
CA ALA A 556 -5.29 -15.62 -23.52
C ALA A 556 -6.64 -16.33 -23.26
N LYS A 557 -6.77 -17.61 -23.64
CA LYS A 557 -7.96 -18.43 -23.35
C LYS A 557 -8.16 -18.68 -21.85
N GLU A 558 -7.10 -18.94 -21.08
CA GLU A 558 -7.22 -19.14 -19.63
C GLU A 558 -7.69 -17.85 -18.95
N LEU A 559 -7.18 -16.68 -19.38
CA LEU A 559 -7.62 -15.36 -18.90
C LEU A 559 -9.12 -15.10 -19.12
N VAL A 560 -9.69 -15.41 -20.29
CA VAL A 560 -11.14 -15.22 -20.53
C VAL A 560 -12.03 -16.34 -19.97
N SER A 561 -11.45 -17.49 -19.61
CA SER A 561 -12.23 -18.65 -19.19
C SER A 561 -12.93 -18.45 -17.84
N GLN A 562 -14.08 -19.11 -17.66
CA GLN A 562 -14.82 -19.11 -16.38
C GLN A 562 -14.07 -19.82 -15.24
N GLN A 563 -13.10 -20.68 -15.60
CA GLN A 563 -12.22 -21.43 -14.70
C GLN A 563 -10.80 -20.82 -14.63
N GLY A 564 -10.66 -19.56 -15.02
CA GLY A 564 -9.41 -18.80 -14.96
C GLY A 564 -9.71 -17.34 -14.65
N GLY A 565 -9.20 -16.41 -15.45
CA GLY A 565 -9.28 -14.98 -15.17
C GLY A 565 -10.69 -14.37 -15.23
N ARG A 566 -11.64 -15.01 -15.93
CA ARG A 566 -13.00 -14.48 -16.19
C ARG A 566 -13.02 -13.11 -16.89
N LEU A 567 -11.94 -12.74 -17.57
CA LEU A 567 -11.86 -11.46 -18.28
C LEU A 567 -12.96 -11.38 -19.36
N GLN A 568 -13.57 -10.20 -19.49
CA GLN A 568 -14.46 -9.86 -20.59
C GLN A 568 -13.89 -8.65 -21.33
N ASN A 569 -14.25 -8.50 -22.61
CA ASN A 569 -13.70 -7.46 -23.48
C ASN A 569 -12.15 -7.47 -23.49
N PHE A 570 -11.57 -8.66 -23.40
CA PHE A 570 -10.16 -8.96 -23.60
C PHE A 570 -9.99 -9.69 -24.93
N GLY A 571 -8.90 -9.43 -25.64
CA GLY A 571 -8.66 -9.88 -27.00
C GLY A 571 -9.13 -8.86 -28.04
N GLU A 572 -8.79 -9.13 -29.30
CA GLU A 572 -9.30 -8.39 -30.47
C GLU A 572 -10.61 -8.99 -31.01
N ASP A 573 -11.23 -9.90 -30.25
CA ASP A 573 -12.60 -10.36 -30.38
C ASP A 573 -13.09 -11.01 -29.07
N VAL A 574 -14.36 -11.40 -29.04
CA VAL A 574 -15.05 -12.01 -27.89
C VAL A 574 -14.46 -13.34 -27.41
N SER A 575 -13.51 -13.95 -28.12
CA SER A 575 -12.88 -15.22 -27.74
C SER A 575 -11.57 -15.07 -26.96
N GLY A 576 -11.11 -13.83 -26.71
CA GLY A 576 -9.81 -13.57 -26.09
C GLY A 576 -8.64 -13.59 -27.07
N THR A 577 -8.86 -13.87 -28.36
CA THR A 577 -7.77 -14.09 -29.33
C THR A 577 -6.91 -12.84 -29.52
N ILE A 578 -5.59 -13.02 -29.41
CA ILE A 578 -4.56 -12.01 -29.68
C ILE A 578 -4.08 -12.22 -31.13
N LYS A 579 -4.29 -11.24 -32.00
CA LYS A 579 -4.02 -11.32 -33.45
C LYS A 579 -2.86 -10.42 -33.87
N THR A 580 -2.72 -9.27 -33.22
CA THR A 580 -1.70 -8.27 -33.54
C THR A 580 -0.65 -8.12 -32.45
N LEU A 581 0.55 -7.74 -32.88
CA LEU A 581 1.63 -7.34 -31.98
C LEU A 581 1.26 -6.09 -31.16
N ASP A 582 0.56 -5.13 -31.78
CA ASP A 582 0.12 -3.89 -31.12
C ASP A 582 -0.83 -4.16 -29.94
N TYR A 583 -1.77 -5.10 -30.09
CA TYR A 583 -2.63 -5.50 -28.99
C TYR A 583 -1.85 -6.21 -27.88
N LEU A 584 -0.89 -7.09 -28.21
CA LEU A 584 -0.02 -7.73 -27.22
C LEU A 584 0.84 -6.69 -26.45
N ILE A 585 1.35 -5.67 -27.15
CA ILE A 585 2.08 -4.55 -26.53
C ILE A 585 1.19 -3.80 -25.54
N GLN A 586 -0.06 -3.49 -25.92
CA GLN A 586 -1.01 -2.81 -25.03
C GLN A 586 -1.36 -3.66 -23.79
N VAL A 587 -1.56 -4.96 -23.97
CA VAL A 587 -1.82 -5.91 -22.87
C VAL A 587 -0.65 -5.93 -21.90
N ALA A 588 0.58 -6.16 -22.39
CA ALA A 588 1.77 -6.24 -21.56
C ALA A 588 2.11 -4.87 -20.90
N THR A 589 1.91 -3.75 -21.60
CA THR A 589 2.04 -2.40 -21.04
C THR A 589 1.07 -2.20 -19.87
N THR A 590 -0.20 -2.58 -20.04
CA THR A 590 -1.23 -2.47 -18.98
C THR A 590 -0.87 -3.30 -17.75
N VAL A 591 -0.48 -4.57 -17.93
CA VAL A 591 -0.08 -5.45 -16.81
C VAL A 591 1.14 -4.88 -16.08
N ILE A 592 2.18 -4.48 -16.82
CA ILE A 592 3.42 -3.95 -16.24
C ILE A 592 3.17 -2.64 -15.50
N PHE A 593 2.49 -1.68 -16.12
CA PHE A 593 2.20 -0.39 -15.51
C PHE A 593 1.32 -0.58 -14.26
N THR A 594 0.31 -1.45 -14.32
CA THR A 594 -0.58 -1.65 -13.18
C THR A 594 0.11 -2.35 -12.00
N ALA A 595 0.97 -3.34 -12.28
CA ALA A 595 1.74 -4.02 -11.26
C ALA A 595 2.90 -3.21 -10.66
N SER A 596 3.31 -2.10 -11.30
CA SER A 596 4.40 -1.24 -10.84
C SER A 596 3.91 0.17 -10.49
N ALA A 597 3.82 1.07 -11.48
CA ALA A 597 3.51 2.48 -11.30
C ALA A 597 2.12 2.73 -10.70
N GLN A 598 1.07 2.01 -11.14
CA GLN A 598 -0.27 2.19 -10.57
C GLN A 598 -0.32 1.77 -9.11
N HIS A 599 0.21 0.58 -8.79
CA HIS A 599 0.32 0.10 -7.42
C HIS A 599 1.12 1.09 -6.56
N ALA A 600 2.28 1.55 -7.04
CA ALA A 600 3.10 2.52 -6.32
C ALA A 600 2.35 3.84 -6.03
N ALA A 601 1.57 4.34 -7.00
CA ALA A 601 0.78 5.57 -6.87
C ALA A 601 -0.39 5.48 -5.88
N VAL A 602 -0.83 4.28 -5.48
CA VAL A 602 -1.94 4.08 -4.52
C VAL A 602 -1.51 3.40 -3.22
N ASN A 603 -0.41 2.65 -3.18
CA ASN A 603 0.10 2.01 -1.95
C ASN A 603 1.03 2.92 -1.15
N PHE A 604 2.11 3.43 -1.74
CA PHE A 604 3.10 4.23 -0.99
C PHE A 604 2.62 5.57 -0.40
N PRO A 605 1.56 6.23 -0.90
CA PRO A 605 0.88 7.29 -0.16
C PRO A 605 0.41 6.88 1.24
N GLN A 606 0.15 5.60 1.52
CA GLN A 606 -0.31 5.15 2.83
C GLN A 606 0.70 5.52 3.93
N GLY A 607 1.97 5.18 3.75
CA GLY A 607 3.04 5.42 4.74
C GLY A 607 3.36 6.91 4.92
N ASN A 608 3.31 7.66 3.81
CA ASN A 608 3.66 9.07 3.75
C ASN A 608 2.53 10.05 4.08
N LEU A 609 1.26 9.63 3.99
CA LEU A 609 0.09 10.49 4.19
C LEU A 609 -0.95 9.86 5.13
N MET A 610 -1.35 8.60 4.89
CA MET A 610 -2.48 7.98 5.59
C MET A 610 -2.14 7.49 7.00
N THR A 611 -0.86 7.45 7.37
CA THR A 611 -0.42 7.31 8.76
C THR A 611 -0.99 8.43 9.65
N TYR A 612 -1.26 9.63 9.10
CA TYR A 612 -1.86 10.73 9.86
C TYR A 612 -3.40 10.71 9.82
N THR A 613 -3.99 9.98 10.79
CA THR A 613 -5.44 9.77 10.92
C THR A 613 -6.32 11.02 10.80
N PRO A 614 -5.99 12.22 11.34
CA PRO A 614 -6.83 13.40 11.17
C PRO A 614 -7.03 13.86 9.71
N ALA A 615 -6.08 13.57 8.82
CA ALA A 615 -6.14 13.90 7.40
C ALA A 615 -6.79 12.80 6.54
N PHE A 616 -6.66 11.53 6.96
CA PHE A 616 -7.15 10.35 6.24
C PHE A 616 -7.79 9.32 7.20
N PRO A 617 -8.90 9.65 7.87
CA PRO A 617 -9.52 8.72 8.81
C PRO A 617 -10.12 7.52 8.09
N LEU A 618 -9.73 6.29 8.47
CA LEU A 618 -10.27 5.05 7.87
C LEU A 618 -11.75 4.80 8.20
N ALA A 619 -12.26 5.42 9.28
CA ALA A 619 -13.66 5.40 9.66
C ALA A 619 -14.10 6.71 10.33
N GLY A 620 -15.36 7.08 10.17
CA GLY A 620 -16.01 8.14 10.96
C GLY A 620 -16.71 7.55 12.18
N TYR A 621 -16.72 8.29 13.29
CA TYR A 621 -17.26 7.86 14.60
C TYR A 621 -18.49 8.66 15.06
N SER A 622 -18.91 9.65 14.28
CA SER A 622 -20.19 10.35 14.40
C SER A 622 -21.06 10.11 13.16
N SER A 623 -22.35 10.45 13.24
CA SER A 623 -23.25 10.51 12.09
C SER A 623 -23.00 11.77 11.24
N ALA A 624 -23.62 11.81 10.05
CA ALA A 624 -23.47 12.94 9.12
C ALA A 624 -23.83 14.30 9.76
N PRO A 625 -23.06 15.37 9.43
CA PRO A 625 -23.37 16.71 9.91
C PRO A 625 -24.75 17.17 9.41
N THR A 626 -25.43 17.96 10.23
CA THR A 626 -26.73 18.59 9.93
C THR A 626 -26.60 20.11 9.99
N VAL A 627 -27.56 20.88 9.47
CA VAL A 627 -27.49 22.36 9.54
C VAL A 627 -27.67 22.86 10.98
N ASP A 628 -28.54 22.20 11.75
CA ASP A 628 -28.98 22.66 13.06
C ASP A 628 -28.00 22.31 14.20
N GLN A 629 -26.90 21.61 13.89
CA GLN A 629 -25.90 21.16 14.86
C GLN A 629 -24.50 21.57 14.42
N GLN A 630 -23.75 22.19 15.35
CA GLN A 630 -22.32 22.43 15.20
C GLN A 630 -21.59 21.09 15.40
N SER A 631 -20.90 20.64 14.36
CA SER A 631 -20.22 19.35 14.33
C SER A 631 -18.77 19.50 14.79
N ASP A 632 -18.33 18.59 15.65
CA ASP A 632 -16.96 18.55 16.18
C ASP A 632 -16.13 17.49 15.44
N LEU A 633 -14.97 17.89 14.93
CA LEU A 633 -14.01 16.99 14.29
C LEU A 633 -13.51 15.91 15.26
N MET A 634 -13.31 16.21 16.55
CA MET A 634 -12.82 15.23 17.52
C MET A 634 -13.86 14.15 17.84
N ASN A 635 -15.16 14.43 17.64
CA ASN A 635 -16.23 13.42 17.70
C ASN A 635 -16.31 12.57 16.42
N PHE A 636 -15.88 13.12 15.26
CA PHE A 636 -15.83 12.38 14.00
C PHE A 636 -14.61 11.45 13.89
N LEU A 637 -13.44 11.88 14.38
CA LEU A 637 -12.18 11.15 14.19
C LEU A 637 -12.06 9.88 15.06
N PRO A 638 -11.38 8.82 14.55
CA PRO A 638 -11.13 7.58 15.28
C PRO A 638 -10.53 7.77 16.68
N PRO A 639 -10.84 6.88 17.65
CA PRO A 639 -10.11 6.75 18.91
C PRO A 639 -8.59 6.70 18.71
N LEU A 640 -7.82 7.13 19.71
CA LEU A 640 -6.35 7.14 19.58
C LEU A 640 -5.74 5.74 19.47
N SER A 641 -6.39 4.72 20.03
CA SER A 641 -6.08 3.30 19.80
C SER A 641 -6.21 2.93 18.32
N GLN A 642 -7.37 3.22 17.71
CA GLN A 642 -7.64 2.97 16.29
C GLN A 642 -6.74 3.82 15.37
N ALA A 643 -6.36 5.03 15.78
CA ALA A 643 -5.38 5.85 15.06
C ALA A 643 -3.96 5.26 15.12
N LYS A 644 -3.55 4.72 16.27
CA LYS A 644 -2.26 4.01 16.44
C LYS A 644 -2.21 2.74 15.59
N ASP A 645 -3.31 1.99 15.53
CA ASP A 645 -3.44 0.78 14.71
C ASP A 645 -3.48 1.09 13.21
N GLN A 646 -4.15 2.18 12.81
CA GLN A 646 -4.08 2.73 11.45
C GLN A 646 -2.64 3.10 11.07
N LEU A 647 -1.90 3.81 11.94
CA LEU A 647 -0.51 4.16 11.71
C LEU A 647 0.34 2.90 11.49
N LYS A 648 0.21 1.89 12.36
CA LYS A 648 0.95 0.62 12.22
C LYS A 648 0.72 -0.04 10.86
N LEU A 649 -0.55 -0.16 10.45
CA LEU A 649 -0.89 -0.83 9.18
C LEU A 649 -0.42 -0.04 7.96
N THR A 650 -0.80 1.24 7.88
CA THR A 650 -0.48 2.10 6.71
C THR A 650 1.02 2.38 6.58
N TYR A 651 1.77 2.43 7.69
CA TYR A 651 3.23 2.49 7.65
C TYR A 651 3.84 1.20 7.10
N LEU A 652 3.37 0.02 7.54
CA LEU A 652 3.93 -1.26 7.08
C LEU A 652 3.69 -1.45 5.58
N LEU A 653 2.46 -1.23 5.10
CA LEU A 653 2.10 -1.36 3.69
C LEU A 653 2.81 -0.29 2.83
N GLY A 654 2.78 0.96 3.26
CA GLY A 654 3.29 2.10 2.50
C GLY A 654 4.79 2.40 2.65
N SER A 655 5.59 1.54 3.32
CA SER A 655 7.03 1.79 3.54
C SER A 655 7.97 0.68 3.09
N VAL A 656 7.48 -0.47 2.63
CA VAL A 656 8.32 -1.58 2.12
C VAL A 656 8.54 -1.41 0.61
N TYR A 657 9.72 -0.89 0.24
CA TYR A 657 10.11 -0.73 -1.17
C TYR A 657 11.01 -1.91 -1.58
N TYR A 658 10.44 -2.98 -2.13
CA TYR A 658 11.20 -4.12 -2.61
C TYR A 658 11.22 -4.15 -4.15
N THR A 659 12.41 -4.35 -4.74
CA THR A 659 12.74 -4.15 -6.17
C THR A 659 12.54 -2.70 -6.65
N ARG A 660 12.89 -2.41 -7.92
CA ARG A 660 12.71 -1.11 -8.56
C ARG A 660 12.43 -1.29 -10.05
N LEU A 661 11.47 -0.53 -10.58
CA LEU A 661 11.08 -0.54 -11.98
C LEU A 661 12.29 -0.35 -12.91
N GLY A 662 12.47 -1.31 -13.82
CA GLY A 662 13.55 -1.32 -14.80
C GLY A 662 14.84 -2.01 -14.31
N GLN A 663 14.90 -2.50 -13.08
CA GLN A 663 16.05 -3.26 -12.55
C GLN A 663 15.87 -4.78 -12.76
N TYR A 664 15.94 -5.22 -14.02
CA TYR A 664 16.04 -6.64 -14.35
C TYR A 664 17.43 -7.16 -14.00
N SER A 665 17.52 -8.38 -13.45
CA SER A 665 18.82 -8.99 -13.14
C SER A 665 19.60 -9.32 -14.43
N ASN A 666 20.93 -9.35 -14.33
CA ASN A 666 21.83 -9.51 -15.49
C ASN A 666 21.61 -10.81 -16.30
N SER A 667 20.94 -11.83 -15.72
CA SER A 667 20.63 -13.08 -16.40
C SER A 667 19.44 -12.99 -17.36
N TYR A 668 18.41 -12.17 -17.09
CA TYR A 668 17.14 -12.17 -17.86
C TYR A 668 17.33 -12.04 -19.38
N PHE A 669 18.28 -11.21 -19.81
CA PHE A 669 18.53 -10.94 -21.23
C PHE A 669 19.98 -11.25 -21.64
N HIS A 670 20.68 -12.14 -20.92
CA HIS A 670 22.13 -12.29 -21.03
C HIS A 670 22.62 -12.61 -22.46
N SER A 671 21.81 -13.33 -23.25
CA SER A 671 22.08 -13.82 -24.60
C SER A 671 21.62 -12.90 -25.74
N GLN A 672 20.96 -11.78 -25.46
CA GLN A 672 20.31 -10.94 -26.49
C GLN A 672 20.78 -9.47 -26.43
N PRO A 673 21.88 -9.10 -27.13
CA PRO A 673 22.48 -7.75 -27.04
C PRO A 673 21.53 -6.61 -27.40
N GLN A 674 20.67 -6.82 -28.41
CA GLN A 674 19.63 -5.89 -28.84
C GLN A 674 18.62 -5.56 -27.73
N ILE A 675 18.27 -6.54 -26.89
CA ILE A 675 17.38 -6.34 -25.74
C ILE A 675 18.10 -5.64 -24.59
N LYS A 676 19.39 -5.94 -24.36
CA LYS A 676 20.20 -5.18 -23.40
C LYS A 676 20.30 -3.70 -23.77
N ALA A 677 20.45 -3.37 -25.05
CA ALA A 677 20.47 -1.99 -25.52
C ALA A 677 19.10 -1.28 -25.35
N ALA A 678 18.00 -1.98 -25.65
CA ALA A 678 16.65 -1.48 -25.39
C ALA A 678 16.39 -1.27 -23.88
N LEU A 679 16.86 -2.18 -23.02
CA LEU A 679 16.73 -2.04 -21.57
C LEU A 679 17.57 -0.86 -21.04
N PHE A 680 18.80 -0.70 -21.51
CA PHE A 680 19.63 0.46 -21.16
C PHE A 680 18.96 1.78 -21.57
N THR A 681 18.25 1.80 -22.69
CA THR A 681 17.45 2.96 -23.14
C THR A 681 16.32 3.25 -22.15
N PHE A 682 15.51 2.24 -21.80
CA PHE A 682 14.44 2.37 -20.80
C PHE A 682 14.96 2.82 -19.44
N GLN A 683 16.07 2.25 -18.96
CA GLN A 683 16.73 2.65 -17.70
C GLN A 683 17.31 4.08 -17.74
N THR A 684 17.60 4.62 -18.92
CA THR A 684 18.03 6.01 -19.09
C THR A 684 16.83 6.94 -19.08
N GLU A 685 15.78 6.60 -19.83
CA GLU A 685 14.51 7.33 -19.86
C GLU A 685 13.88 7.45 -18.47
N LEU A 686 13.89 6.37 -17.66
CA LEU A 686 13.43 6.43 -16.26
C LEU A 686 14.23 7.43 -15.40
N LYS A 687 15.53 7.63 -15.64
CA LYS A 687 16.34 8.64 -14.92
C LYS A 687 16.00 10.07 -15.37
N ASP A 688 15.75 10.26 -16.66
CA ASP A 688 15.34 11.56 -17.22
C ASP A 688 13.94 11.95 -16.72
N ILE A 689 13.01 10.99 -16.64
CA ILE A 689 11.70 11.14 -15.99
C ILE A 689 11.88 11.52 -14.51
N GLU A 690 12.75 10.82 -13.77
CA GLU A 690 13.01 11.14 -12.37
C GLU A 690 13.55 12.57 -12.19
N ALA A 691 14.41 13.04 -13.10
CA ALA A 691 14.92 14.40 -13.10
C ALA A 691 13.82 15.46 -13.38
N GLU A 692 12.90 15.17 -14.30
CA GLU A 692 11.75 16.02 -14.62
C GLU A 692 10.73 16.09 -13.47
N ILE A 693 10.39 14.97 -12.84
CA ILE A 693 9.51 14.92 -11.67
C ILE A 693 10.13 15.74 -10.52
N ASN A 694 11.43 15.55 -10.26
CA ASN A 694 12.17 16.34 -9.28
C ASN A 694 12.20 17.84 -9.62
N ARG A 695 12.23 18.22 -10.92
CA ARG A 695 12.11 19.61 -11.35
C ARG A 695 10.71 20.17 -11.05
N ARG A 696 9.65 19.41 -11.33
CA ARG A 696 8.25 19.80 -11.02
C ARG A 696 8.04 19.97 -9.51
N ASN A 697 8.53 19.04 -8.69
CA ASN A 697 8.42 19.07 -7.22
C ASN A 697 9.11 20.29 -6.57
N ARG A 698 10.10 20.91 -7.22
CA ARG A 698 10.77 22.13 -6.72
C ARG A 698 10.10 23.44 -7.17
N LEU A 699 9.07 23.38 -8.01
CA LEU A 699 8.39 24.56 -8.54
C LEU A 699 7.02 24.70 -7.88
N ASN A 700 6.90 25.59 -6.89
CA ASN A 700 5.63 25.89 -6.22
C ASN A 700 4.54 26.42 -7.18
N SER A 701 4.92 26.86 -8.39
CA SER A 701 3.99 27.22 -9.47
C SER A 701 3.45 26.02 -10.26
N ALA A 702 3.95 24.81 -9.99
CA ALA A 702 3.56 23.56 -10.66
C ALA A 702 2.92 22.55 -9.71
N ARG A 703 3.20 22.62 -8.40
CA ARG A 703 2.68 21.71 -7.35
C ARG A 703 2.50 22.43 -6.02
N ILE A 704 1.33 22.26 -5.40
CA ILE A 704 1.06 22.66 -4.00
C ILE A 704 1.96 21.91 -3.00
N MET A 705 2.19 20.62 -3.22
CA MET A 705 3.07 19.77 -2.42
C MET A 705 3.81 18.77 -3.34
N PRO A 706 5.09 18.42 -3.08
CA PRO A 706 5.80 17.42 -3.86
C PRO A 706 5.02 16.11 -4.03
N TYR A 707 4.97 15.60 -5.26
CA TYR A 707 4.41 14.29 -5.56
C TYR A 707 5.57 13.34 -5.87
N GLU A 708 5.81 12.39 -4.97
CA GLU A 708 7.01 11.53 -4.97
C GLU A 708 6.70 10.07 -5.31
N PHE A 709 5.43 9.67 -5.29
CA PHE A 709 4.97 8.28 -5.41
C PHE A 709 5.17 7.68 -6.81
N LEU A 710 5.49 8.51 -7.80
CA LEU A 710 5.87 8.12 -9.14
C LEU A 710 7.32 8.52 -9.50
N LEU A 711 8.19 8.81 -8.53
CA LEU A 711 9.64 8.85 -8.80
C LEU A 711 10.10 7.43 -9.19
N PRO A 712 10.76 7.19 -10.35
CA PRO A 712 11.24 5.86 -10.74
C PRO A 712 12.23 5.18 -9.79
N SER A 713 12.77 5.88 -8.78
CA SER A 713 13.50 5.32 -7.64
C SER A 713 12.63 4.67 -6.57
N ARG A 714 11.33 5.00 -6.54
CA ARG A 714 10.34 4.61 -5.52
C ARG A 714 9.18 3.79 -6.09
N ILE A 715 9.29 3.33 -7.33
CA ILE A 715 8.34 2.41 -7.96
C ILE A 715 8.96 1.00 -7.96
N PRO A 716 8.41 0.03 -7.22
CA PRO A 716 8.75 -1.40 -7.35
C PRO A 716 8.55 -1.95 -8.76
N GLN A 717 9.21 -3.07 -9.05
CA GLN A 717 9.02 -3.80 -10.30
C GLN A 717 7.65 -4.51 -10.36
N SER A 718 7.10 -4.91 -9.20
CA SER A 718 5.88 -5.72 -9.02
C SER A 718 5.04 -5.32 -7.78
N ILE A 719 3.87 -5.94 -7.62
CA ILE A 719 3.07 -5.91 -6.37
C ILE A 719 3.64 -6.96 -5.42
N ASN A 720 4.25 -6.51 -4.32
CA ASN A 720 5.02 -7.36 -3.38
C ASN A 720 4.96 -6.90 -1.90
N ILE A 721 4.12 -5.91 -1.60
CA ILE A 721 3.64 -5.49 -0.28
C ILE A 721 2.15 -5.16 -0.40
#